data_AF-A0A3B0CD91-F1
#
_entry.id   AF-A0A3B0CD91-F1
#
_cell.length_a   1.000
_cell.length_b   1.000
_cell.length_c   1.000
_cell.angle_alpha   90.00
_cell.angle_beta   90.00
_cell.angle_gamma   90.00
#
_symmetry.space_group_name_H-M   'P 1'
#
loop_
_entity.id
_entity.type
_entity.pdbx_description
1 polymer ?
#
loop_
_entity_poly.entity_id
_entity_poly.type
_entity_poly.pdbx_seq_one_letter_code
_entity_poly.pdbx_strand_id
1 'polypeptide(L)'
;MKSSPTCIAILLCAILMGQSQKEIDSIKKELANPQGSDKKLKLLDDLYSYYLFQNLDSAGLYKNQLLTEATRTNNSSKKLSNVYNSVSRYYYYSGQLDSSMYYVEKATDIANDTKDYHLLSDLYRKLSILSVSNHDFKNAEEYILQAIKHAESANDWKLKASSTLVLANQFFRQNKYDLAIKRYLEIDLLYNKYDNPDRNLGLVYQNIALIYVNLNNPKSLTYSDKSKKLFESLGDQEGINYSYIIRANYFEGIRDTLNQTKNLREAVVRYRKSNDLVNKSDALLRLSGVYINQNQLEAAKSLMEEVENSMREIQPYKELKSRFHFVQGKAFLKEKKYYDSRLAFETALKTLGDEDSRYTDEWSLGSINGLAQSYAGMGNYQEAYSYQKQFISIQDSVLKNNKEKITRELETKYRTEQKEQEIALLKSQNELAEQQKRNQRNILMGGLAITFLGGTFLFLMYRNRQKTNKRLKELDEAKSNFFANVSHELRTPLSLIQGPLEQQLENSDLSKEHKKNLAIAKKNTERMATLVDQLLDLSKLESGFYKLKVSEGLLSTFLKSQAESFLFSARKKSQQLNIAIAIDENYHWYDTDILQKIVSNLLGNALKYSPEKAEITFRAGLRQGILSLSVHNTGISLTDEELKEIFNRFHRSHKNETGTGIGLALTKELVGLHKGNIKAESDTNSVTFHIQLPIHEAAFKTEEKATHPEPVPTKEIHQDNIIGGTGNAKTSTIESNEDKDIILIVDDNEDLRTYVSSIFDTAYNIVTAENGSIGFQKALKHIPDLIITDLMMPKGDGLKLTENCKTDDATSHILIIMLTAKAGDENRLEGLETGADAYLTKPFNNKILRQTVENLLESRKKLQKRFSQEIVLTPKEISIGSYDQRFLESLQNVLDNQLVASDFNTEAFAKALGMSRMQLHRKLKALTGQTTTEFIRSQRLKLAASLLQKSDVNISEIGYQVGFNDHSYFTKCFRETYGASPTEFSKKEPS
;
A
#
# COMPACT_ATOMS: atom_id res chain seq x y z
N MET A 1 47.03 -44.59 32.41
CA MET A 1 45.76 -44.17 33.05
C MET A 1 45.93 -44.33 34.55
N LYS A 2 45.40 -43.39 35.34
CA LYS A 2 45.72 -43.10 36.76
C LYS A 2 46.99 -42.24 36.96
N SER A 3 46.84 -40.91 36.88
CA SER A 3 47.80 -39.95 37.47
C SER A 3 47.16 -38.57 37.67
N SER A 4 46.55 -38.38 38.85
CA SER A 4 46.38 -37.11 39.58
C SER A 4 45.31 -37.31 40.66
N PRO A 5 45.69 -37.54 41.94
CA PRO A 5 44.76 -37.51 43.07
C PRO A 5 44.60 -36.10 43.65
N THR A 6 44.79 -35.04 42.86
CA THR A 6 44.55 -33.65 43.29
C THR A 6 43.34 -32.99 42.64
N CYS A 7 42.49 -33.75 41.94
CA CYS A 7 41.24 -33.24 41.34
C CYS A 7 39.95 -33.92 41.82
N ILE A 8 39.97 -34.63 42.97
CA ILE A 8 38.78 -35.37 43.42
C ILE A 8 37.74 -34.51 44.17
N ALA A 9 38.01 -33.24 44.50
CA ALA A 9 37.05 -32.40 45.23
C ALA A 9 36.38 -31.28 44.40
N ILE A 10 35.92 -31.55 43.16
CA ILE A 10 35.06 -30.59 42.43
C ILE A 10 33.77 -31.26 41.93
N LEU A 11 33.10 -32.01 42.80
CA LEU A 11 31.74 -32.48 42.51
C LEU A 11 30.81 -32.20 43.70
N LEU A 12 29.91 -31.24 43.46
CA LEU A 12 28.69 -30.95 44.21
C LEU A 12 28.86 -30.35 45.63
N CYS A 13 29.26 -29.08 45.70
CA CYS A 13 28.72 -28.22 46.76
C CYS A 13 27.26 -27.91 46.41
N ALA A 14 26.35 -28.77 46.86
CA ALA A 14 24.97 -28.38 47.04
C ALA A 14 24.94 -27.29 48.12
N ILE A 15 24.57 -26.08 47.72
CA ILE A 15 24.07 -25.07 48.66
C ILE A 15 22.75 -25.61 49.20
N LEU A 16 22.76 -26.14 50.42
CA LEU A 16 21.59 -26.23 51.29
C LEU A 16 22.08 -25.75 52.65
N MET A 17 21.95 -24.45 52.90
CA MET A 17 20.94 -23.91 53.80
C MET A 17 20.85 -24.73 55.08
N GLY A 18 21.46 -24.19 56.14
CA GLY A 18 21.10 -24.52 57.51
C GLY A 18 19.63 -24.21 57.70
N GLN A 19 18.78 -25.20 57.47
CA GLN A 19 17.41 -25.17 57.95
C GLN A 19 17.47 -25.31 59.47
N SER A 20 16.74 -24.43 60.15
CA SER A 20 16.65 -24.51 61.61
C SER A 20 15.92 -25.80 61.98
N GLN A 21 16.31 -26.45 63.09
CA GLN A 21 15.62 -27.65 63.60
C GLN A 21 14.08 -27.46 63.68
N LYS A 22 13.63 -26.21 63.88
CA LYS A 22 12.22 -25.79 63.89
C LYS A 22 11.49 -26.01 62.55
N GLU A 23 12.16 -25.85 61.41
CA GLU A 23 11.55 -26.06 60.08
C GLU A 23 11.31 -27.55 59.82
N ILE A 24 12.25 -28.41 60.21
CA ILE A 24 12.11 -29.87 60.09
C ILE A 24 10.97 -30.37 60.96
N ASP A 25 10.89 -29.87 62.20
CA ASP A 25 9.82 -30.24 63.14
C ASP A 25 8.45 -29.79 62.59
N SER A 26 8.40 -28.64 61.91
CA SER A 26 7.20 -28.18 61.19
C SER A 26 6.84 -29.11 60.02
N ILE A 27 7.82 -29.50 59.19
CA ILE A 27 7.59 -30.40 58.05
C ILE A 27 7.10 -31.79 58.54
N LYS A 28 7.68 -32.32 59.63
CA LYS A 28 7.24 -33.58 60.24
C LYS A 28 5.81 -33.50 60.79
N LYS A 29 5.45 -32.38 61.42
CA LYS A 29 4.09 -32.15 61.93
C LYS A 29 3.07 -32.08 60.79
N GLU A 30 3.43 -31.44 59.68
CA GLU A 30 2.58 -31.33 58.50
C GLU A 30 2.46 -32.65 57.73
N LEU A 31 3.52 -33.47 57.72
CA LEU A 31 3.52 -34.80 57.13
C LEU A 31 2.58 -35.78 57.86
N ALA A 32 2.31 -35.57 59.16
CA ALA A 32 1.39 -36.40 59.94
C ALA A 32 -0.08 -36.27 59.49
N ASN A 33 -0.45 -35.15 58.84
CA ASN A 33 -1.80 -34.97 58.30
C ASN A 33 -1.78 -34.16 56.98
N PRO A 34 -1.30 -34.75 55.87
CA PRO A 34 -1.02 -34.02 54.65
C PRO A 34 -2.30 -33.73 53.85
N GLN A 35 -2.44 -32.49 53.37
CA GLN A 35 -3.53 -32.06 52.50
C GLN A 35 -3.32 -32.58 51.06
N GLY A 36 -3.46 -33.90 50.86
CA GLY A 36 -3.38 -34.57 49.56
C GLY A 36 -2.03 -35.21 49.21
N SER A 37 -2.06 -36.12 48.22
CA SER A 37 -0.91 -36.91 47.74
C SER A 37 0.28 -36.04 47.31
N ASP A 38 0.03 -34.98 46.54
CA ASP A 38 1.09 -34.13 46.00
C ASP A 38 1.85 -33.37 47.09
N LYS A 39 1.11 -32.87 48.10
CA LYS A 39 1.72 -32.18 49.23
C LYS A 39 2.51 -33.16 50.09
N LYS A 40 2.01 -34.39 50.28
CA LYS A 40 2.72 -35.46 50.98
C LYS A 40 4.04 -35.83 50.28
N LEU A 41 4.02 -35.98 48.95
CA LEU A 41 5.23 -36.28 48.16
C LEU A 41 6.29 -35.18 48.30
N LYS A 42 5.88 -33.91 48.23
CA LYS A 42 6.80 -32.79 48.41
C LYS A 42 7.41 -32.77 49.82
N LEU A 43 6.60 -32.91 50.86
CA LEU A 43 7.07 -32.94 52.25
C LEU A 43 8.04 -34.12 52.50
N LEU A 44 7.80 -35.27 51.87
CA LEU A 44 8.70 -36.42 51.91
C LEU A 44 10.02 -36.16 51.18
N ASP A 45 10.00 -35.52 50.01
CA ASP A 45 11.21 -35.17 49.25
C ASP A 45 12.03 -34.07 49.96
N ASP A 46 11.37 -33.13 50.63
CA ASP A 46 12.01 -32.09 51.45
C ASP A 46 12.74 -32.71 52.66
N LEU A 47 12.07 -33.61 53.42
CA LEU A 47 12.71 -34.34 54.53
C LEU A 47 13.82 -35.26 54.06
N TYR A 48 13.60 -35.96 52.95
CA TYR A 48 14.63 -36.79 52.32
C TYR A 48 15.86 -35.96 51.96
N SER A 49 15.68 -34.84 51.25
CA SER A 49 16.77 -33.96 50.82
C SER A 49 17.53 -33.34 51.99
N TYR A 50 16.81 -32.98 53.06
CA TYR A 50 17.43 -32.51 54.31
C TYR A 50 18.33 -33.58 54.94
N TYR A 51 17.80 -34.79 55.13
CA TYR A 51 18.53 -35.85 55.81
C TYR A 51 19.64 -36.46 54.97
N LEU A 52 19.56 -36.38 53.64
CA LEU A 52 20.54 -36.96 52.72
C LEU A 52 21.99 -36.57 53.04
N PHE A 53 22.21 -35.35 53.52
CA PHE A 53 23.55 -34.82 53.86
C PHE A 53 23.88 -34.85 55.36
N GLN A 54 22.91 -35.16 56.23
CA GLN A 54 23.11 -35.14 57.69
C GLN A 54 23.07 -36.52 58.33
N ASN A 55 22.15 -37.39 57.88
CA ASN A 55 21.95 -38.71 58.44
C ASN A 55 21.38 -39.64 57.36
N LEU A 56 22.26 -40.48 56.82
CA LEU A 56 21.94 -41.38 55.72
C LEU A 56 20.86 -42.40 56.09
N ASP A 57 20.79 -42.87 57.34
CA ASP A 57 19.77 -43.83 57.79
C ASP A 57 18.37 -43.22 57.77
N SER A 58 18.27 -41.98 58.27
CA SER A 58 17.02 -41.19 58.24
C SER A 58 16.60 -40.88 56.80
N ALA A 59 17.56 -40.55 55.93
CA ALA A 59 17.30 -40.35 54.51
C ALA A 59 16.78 -41.63 53.85
N GLY A 60 17.31 -42.80 54.22
CA GLY A 60 16.85 -44.10 53.74
C GLY A 60 15.39 -44.41 54.07
N LEU A 61 14.94 -44.03 55.27
CA LEU A 61 13.55 -44.16 55.70
C LEU A 61 12.61 -43.29 54.85
N TYR A 62 12.91 -42.00 54.72
CA TYR A 62 12.07 -41.07 53.93
C TYR A 62 12.11 -41.39 52.43
N LYS A 63 13.24 -41.87 51.90
CA LYS A 63 13.36 -42.40 50.53
C LYS A 63 12.36 -43.53 50.27
N ASN A 64 12.26 -44.50 51.18
CA ASN A 64 11.33 -45.63 51.03
C ASN A 64 9.86 -45.17 51.07
N GLN A 65 9.52 -44.23 51.96
CA GLN A 65 8.19 -43.64 52.04
C GLN A 65 7.85 -42.84 50.78
N LEU A 66 8.79 -42.05 50.27
CA LEU A 66 8.66 -41.28 49.04
C LEU A 66 8.40 -42.19 47.84
N LEU A 67 9.19 -43.26 47.68
CA LEU A 67 9.04 -44.22 46.59
C LEU A 67 7.70 -44.97 46.65
N THR A 68 7.26 -45.35 47.86
CA THR A 68 5.97 -46.03 48.07
C THR A 68 4.79 -45.13 47.76
N GLU A 69 4.82 -43.88 48.22
CA GLU A 69 3.75 -42.92 47.95
C GLU A 69 3.68 -42.61 46.45
N ALA A 70 4.82 -42.43 45.78
CA ALA A 70 4.90 -42.08 44.37
C ALA A 70 4.40 -43.18 43.42
N THR A 71 4.57 -44.45 43.82
CA THR A 71 4.11 -45.63 43.06
C THR A 71 2.64 -45.97 43.33
N ARG A 72 2.12 -45.64 44.52
CA ARG A 72 0.72 -45.89 44.90
C ARG A 72 -0.26 -44.91 44.27
N THR A 73 0.16 -43.67 44.07
CA THR A 73 -0.65 -42.62 43.47
C THR A 73 -0.40 -42.61 41.96
N ASN A 74 -1.47 -42.63 41.15
CA ASN A 74 -1.42 -42.64 39.68
C ASN A 74 -0.90 -41.27 39.16
N ASN A 75 0.32 -40.92 39.54
CA ASN A 75 0.96 -39.64 39.30
C ASN A 75 1.36 -39.51 37.83
N SER A 76 1.47 -38.26 37.36
CA SER A 76 2.02 -38.01 36.03
C SER A 76 3.43 -38.60 35.90
N SER A 77 3.75 -39.12 34.71
CA SER A 77 5.07 -39.72 34.38
C SER A 77 6.25 -38.83 34.83
N LYS A 78 6.10 -37.51 34.71
CA LYS A 78 7.09 -36.51 35.17
C LYS A 78 7.36 -36.56 36.68
N LYS A 79 6.34 -36.70 37.52
CA LYS A 79 6.50 -36.76 38.99
C LYS A 79 7.22 -38.04 39.41
N LEU A 80 6.85 -39.16 38.80
CA LEU A 80 7.49 -40.45 39.07
C LEU A 80 8.97 -40.45 38.64
N SER A 81 9.28 -39.86 37.48
CA SER A 81 10.66 -39.66 37.04
C SER A 81 11.47 -38.80 38.03
N ASN A 82 10.92 -37.69 38.52
CA ASN A 82 11.58 -36.86 39.54
C ASN A 82 11.85 -37.63 40.84
N VAL A 83 10.93 -38.47 41.29
CA VAL A 83 11.14 -39.31 42.49
C VAL A 83 12.25 -40.32 42.27
N TYR A 84 12.30 -41.01 41.13
CA TYR A 84 13.42 -41.89 40.81
C TYR A 84 14.76 -41.15 40.72
N ASN A 85 14.76 -39.93 40.17
CA ASN A 85 15.93 -39.05 40.14
C ASN A 85 16.36 -38.60 41.55
N SER A 86 15.43 -38.35 42.47
CA SER A 86 15.73 -38.07 43.87
C SER A 86 16.32 -39.30 44.55
N VAL A 87 15.72 -40.48 44.37
CA VAL A 87 16.15 -41.75 44.95
C VAL A 87 17.55 -42.16 44.49
N SER A 88 17.93 -41.89 43.24
CA SER A 88 19.27 -42.20 42.75
C SER A 88 20.38 -41.47 43.54
N ARG A 89 20.09 -40.27 44.07
CA ARG A 89 21.05 -39.52 44.91
C ARG A 89 21.38 -40.27 46.19
N TYR A 90 20.42 -40.95 46.82
CA TYR A 90 20.65 -41.77 48.01
C TYR A 90 21.70 -42.84 47.75
N TYR A 91 21.52 -43.57 46.65
CA TYR A 91 22.43 -44.64 46.26
C TYR A 91 23.81 -44.11 45.85
N TYR A 92 23.86 -42.92 45.25
CA TYR A 92 25.12 -42.25 44.96
C TYR A 92 25.89 -41.91 46.24
N TYR A 93 25.23 -41.25 47.20
CA TYR A 93 25.86 -40.86 48.47
C TYR A 93 26.13 -42.04 49.41
N SER A 94 25.44 -43.17 49.25
CA SER A 94 25.75 -44.42 49.96
C SER A 94 26.85 -45.26 49.31
N GLY A 95 27.42 -44.80 48.19
CA GLY A 95 28.47 -45.51 47.44
C GLY A 95 27.97 -46.67 46.58
N GLN A 96 26.66 -46.87 46.47
CA GLN A 96 26.03 -47.90 45.64
C GLN A 96 25.80 -47.38 44.21
N LEU A 97 26.88 -47.23 43.45
CA LEU A 97 26.85 -46.58 42.12
C LEU A 97 25.96 -47.30 41.11
N ASP A 98 25.93 -48.63 41.09
CA ASP A 98 25.10 -49.41 40.16
C ASP A 98 23.60 -49.21 40.43
N SER A 99 23.22 -49.19 41.71
CA SER A 99 21.85 -48.86 42.12
C SER A 99 21.51 -47.41 41.75
N SER A 100 22.45 -46.48 41.89
CA SER A 100 22.25 -45.09 41.47
C SER A 100 21.98 -45.02 39.96
N MET A 101 22.80 -45.70 39.15
CA MET A 101 22.64 -45.77 37.69
C MET A 101 21.27 -46.29 37.30
N TYR A 102 20.85 -47.42 37.87
CA TYR A 102 19.56 -48.03 37.62
C TYR A 102 18.38 -47.07 37.82
N TYR A 103 18.40 -46.29 38.91
CA TYR A 103 17.32 -45.34 39.20
C TYR A 103 17.37 -44.10 38.30
N VAL A 104 18.55 -43.67 37.82
CA VAL A 104 18.65 -42.59 36.82
C VAL A 104 18.16 -43.08 35.45
N GLU A 105 18.49 -44.31 35.05
CA GLU A 105 18.00 -44.91 33.79
C GLU A 105 16.48 -45.00 33.80
N LYS A 106 15.89 -45.55 34.87
CA LYS A 106 14.43 -45.57 35.05
C LYS A 106 13.79 -44.20 35.00
N ALA A 107 14.40 -43.19 35.62
CA ALA A 107 13.92 -41.82 35.55
C ALA A 107 13.99 -41.29 34.10
N THR A 108 15.04 -41.63 33.36
CA THR A 108 15.27 -41.19 31.98
C THR A 108 14.26 -41.80 31.03
N ASP A 109 13.99 -43.11 31.14
CA ASP A 109 13.00 -43.81 30.31
C ASP A 109 11.62 -43.17 30.44
N ILE A 110 11.20 -42.88 31.68
CA ILE A 110 9.91 -42.23 31.95
C ILE A 110 9.90 -40.77 31.47
N ALA A 111 11.03 -40.05 31.61
CA ALA A 111 11.14 -38.66 31.18
C ALA A 111 11.11 -38.51 29.65
N ASN A 112 11.62 -39.49 28.88
CA ASN A 112 11.63 -39.45 27.41
C ASN A 112 10.21 -39.28 26.86
N ASP A 113 9.21 -39.92 27.47
CA ASP A 113 7.80 -39.83 27.07
C ASP A 113 7.17 -38.45 27.37
N THR A 114 7.75 -37.69 28.31
CA THR A 114 7.19 -36.40 28.76
C THR A 114 7.69 -35.20 27.94
N LYS A 115 8.72 -35.38 27.11
CA LYS A 115 9.44 -34.31 26.38
C LYS A 115 9.91 -33.14 27.27
N ASP A 116 10.11 -33.37 28.57
CA ASP A 116 10.68 -32.38 29.47
C ASP A 116 12.20 -32.32 29.26
N TYR A 117 12.62 -31.45 28.34
CA TYR A 117 14.03 -31.33 27.96
C TYR A 117 14.94 -30.85 29.11
N HIS A 118 14.40 -30.11 30.08
CA HIS A 118 15.18 -29.69 31.25
C HIS A 118 15.49 -30.89 32.16
N LEU A 119 14.47 -31.72 32.43
CA LEU A 119 14.64 -32.95 33.21
C LEU A 119 15.54 -33.95 32.48
N LEU A 120 15.34 -34.16 31.18
CA LEU A 120 16.16 -35.05 30.36
C LEU A 120 17.63 -34.63 30.35
N SER A 121 17.91 -33.34 30.22
CA SER A 121 19.29 -32.84 30.27
C SER A 121 19.95 -33.12 31.62
N ASP A 122 19.26 -32.90 32.75
CA ASP A 122 19.81 -33.23 34.08
C ASP A 122 20.07 -34.74 34.25
N LEU A 123 19.16 -35.59 33.77
CA LEU A 123 19.26 -37.05 33.86
C LEU A 123 20.42 -37.61 33.02
N TYR A 124 20.51 -37.22 31.74
CA TYR A 124 21.63 -37.63 30.88
C TYR A 124 22.98 -37.13 31.38
N ARG A 125 23.03 -35.92 31.97
CA ARG A 125 24.25 -35.42 32.62
C ARG A 125 24.66 -36.29 33.81
N LYS A 126 23.72 -36.80 34.60
CA LYS A 126 23.99 -37.73 35.71
C LYS A 126 24.41 -39.12 35.23
N LEU A 127 23.76 -39.67 34.21
CA LEU A 127 24.19 -40.93 33.57
C LEU A 127 25.64 -40.83 33.10
N SER A 128 26.00 -39.69 32.52
CA SER A 128 27.38 -39.42 32.12
C SER A 128 28.35 -39.43 33.30
N ILE A 129 28.03 -38.73 34.40
CA ILE A 129 28.87 -38.68 35.61
C ILE A 129 29.03 -40.08 36.21
N LEU A 130 27.94 -40.85 36.33
CA LEU A 130 27.94 -42.22 36.85
C LEU A 130 28.75 -43.16 35.95
N SER A 131 28.65 -43.00 34.63
CA SER A 131 29.40 -43.80 33.66
C SER A 131 30.91 -43.55 33.77
N VAL A 132 31.33 -42.30 34.00
CA VAL A 132 32.74 -41.98 34.31
C VAL A 132 33.20 -42.69 35.58
N SER A 133 32.39 -42.69 36.64
CA SER A 133 32.72 -43.38 37.90
C SER A 133 32.86 -44.89 37.71
N ASN A 134 32.07 -45.48 36.81
CA ASN A 134 32.17 -46.89 36.41
C ASN A 134 33.22 -47.14 35.31
N HIS A 135 34.07 -46.16 34.99
CA HIS A 135 35.15 -46.24 33.98
C HIS A 135 34.65 -46.46 32.53
N ASP A 136 33.36 -46.25 32.27
CA ASP A 136 32.75 -46.32 30.94
C ASP A 136 32.76 -44.94 30.27
N PHE A 137 33.93 -44.57 29.76
CA PHE A 137 34.14 -43.25 29.14
C PHE A 137 33.39 -43.07 27.82
N LYS A 138 33.08 -44.18 27.12
CA LYS A 138 32.41 -44.12 25.82
C LYS A 138 30.94 -43.74 26.02
N ASN A 139 30.22 -44.47 26.86
CA ASN A 139 28.83 -44.16 27.15
C ASN A 139 28.71 -42.82 27.90
N ALA A 140 29.70 -42.50 28.75
CA ALA A 140 29.74 -41.19 29.40
C ALA A 140 29.76 -40.02 28.40
N GLU A 141 30.57 -40.10 27.35
CA GLU A 141 30.65 -39.07 26.31
C GLU A 141 29.34 -38.99 25.51
N GLU A 142 28.74 -40.13 25.17
CA GLU A 142 27.45 -40.17 24.47
C GLU A 142 26.33 -39.52 25.31
N TYR A 143 26.23 -39.87 26.60
CA TYR A 143 25.22 -39.30 27.49
C TYR A 143 25.40 -37.80 27.68
N ILE A 144 26.61 -37.27 27.83
CA ILE A 144 26.78 -35.83 28.01
C ILE A 144 26.48 -35.03 26.75
N LEU A 145 26.73 -35.59 25.56
CA LEU A 145 26.32 -34.96 24.31
C LEU A 145 24.79 -34.89 24.18
N GLN A 146 24.07 -35.94 24.62
CA GLN A 146 22.61 -35.88 24.71
C GLN A 146 22.15 -34.83 25.71
N ALA A 147 22.80 -34.72 26.88
CA ALA A 147 22.48 -33.71 27.88
C ALA A 147 22.60 -32.28 27.32
N ILE A 148 23.67 -31.99 26.56
CA ILE A 148 23.88 -30.69 25.90
C ILE A 148 22.78 -30.42 24.87
N LYS A 149 22.44 -31.41 24.03
CA LYS A 149 21.37 -31.30 23.03
C LYS A 149 20.00 -31.03 23.66
N HIS A 150 19.70 -31.68 24.78
CA HIS A 150 18.47 -31.42 25.53
C HIS A 150 18.48 -30.05 26.19
N ALA A 151 19.62 -29.58 26.72
CA ALA A 151 19.73 -28.21 27.25
C ALA A 151 19.48 -27.14 26.16
N GLU A 152 19.99 -27.37 24.94
CA GLU A 152 19.70 -26.50 23.78
C GLU A 152 18.20 -26.51 23.43
N SER A 153 17.58 -27.69 23.45
CA SER A 153 16.14 -27.86 23.18
C SER A 153 15.28 -27.21 24.27
N ALA A 154 15.76 -27.16 25.52
CA ALA A 154 15.13 -26.47 26.64
C ALA A 154 15.37 -24.94 26.60
N ASN A 155 16.22 -24.45 25.70
CA ASN A 155 16.68 -23.06 25.63
C ASN A 155 17.26 -22.54 26.97
N ASP A 156 17.90 -23.44 27.75
CA ASP A 156 18.54 -23.12 29.02
C ASP A 156 20.06 -23.11 28.86
N TRP A 157 20.62 -21.91 28.77
CA TRP A 157 22.04 -21.72 28.57
C TRP A 157 22.87 -22.10 29.81
N LYS A 158 22.32 -22.02 31.03
CA LYS A 158 23.02 -22.43 32.27
C LYS A 158 23.11 -23.95 32.34
N LEU A 159 22.05 -24.63 31.95
CA LEU A 159 22.04 -26.10 31.85
C LEU A 159 22.98 -26.58 30.73
N LYS A 160 23.04 -25.85 29.61
CA LYS A 160 24.03 -26.10 28.55
C LYS A 160 25.45 -25.91 29.07
N ALA A 161 25.74 -24.79 29.72
CA ALA A 161 27.06 -24.49 30.26
C ALA A 161 27.53 -25.54 31.29
N SER A 162 26.66 -25.93 32.22
CA SER A 162 26.96 -26.98 33.22
C SER A 162 27.15 -28.37 32.61
N SER A 163 26.42 -28.71 31.54
CA SER A 163 26.63 -29.97 30.81
C SER A 163 27.93 -29.96 30.00
N THR A 164 28.23 -28.85 29.32
CA THR A 164 29.51 -28.65 28.63
C THR A 164 30.70 -28.69 29.59
N LEU A 165 30.53 -28.21 30.83
CA LEU A 165 31.55 -28.28 31.88
C LEU A 165 31.89 -29.74 32.24
N VAL A 166 30.89 -30.62 32.35
CA VAL A 166 31.12 -32.05 32.60
C VAL A 166 31.90 -32.69 31.46
N LEU A 167 31.56 -32.39 30.20
CA LEU A 167 32.32 -32.89 29.04
C LEU A 167 33.76 -32.36 29.03
N ALA A 168 33.96 -31.08 29.34
CA ALA A 168 35.29 -30.48 29.45
C ALA A 168 36.13 -31.15 30.54
N ASN A 169 35.53 -31.43 31.71
CA ASN A 169 36.17 -32.14 32.82
C ASN A 169 36.52 -33.58 32.44
N GLN A 170 35.69 -34.27 31.65
CA GLN A 170 35.99 -35.60 31.13
C GLN A 170 37.22 -35.58 30.22
N PHE A 171 37.27 -34.65 29.25
CA PHE A 171 38.44 -34.48 28.40
C PHE A 171 39.68 -34.11 29.21
N PHE A 172 39.55 -33.26 30.23
CA PHE A 172 40.64 -32.93 31.13
C PHE A 172 41.20 -34.18 31.85
N ARG A 173 40.33 -35.02 32.43
CA ARG A 173 40.73 -36.29 33.08
C ARG A 173 41.35 -37.29 32.12
N GLN A 174 40.93 -37.28 30.86
CA GLN A 174 41.52 -38.09 29.79
C GLN A 174 42.80 -37.49 29.21
N ASN A 175 43.30 -36.37 29.75
CA ASN A 175 44.43 -35.59 29.23
C ASN A 175 44.27 -35.10 27.78
N LYS A 176 43.03 -34.99 27.29
CA LYS A 176 42.67 -34.40 26.00
C LYS A 176 42.57 -32.87 26.14
N TYR A 177 43.69 -32.22 26.46
CA TYR A 177 43.71 -30.81 26.86
C TYR A 177 43.18 -29.84 25.80
N ASP A 178 43.45 -30.07 24.52
CA ASP A 178 42.94 -29.22 23.43
C ASP A 178 41.41 -29.21 23.38
N LEU A 179 40.82 -30.40 23.52
CA LEU A 179 39.37 -30.57 23.54
C LEU A 179 38.77 -29.98 24.81
N ALA A 180 39.42 -30.18 25.97
CA ALA A 180 39.00 -29.60 27.23
C ALA A 180 39.02 -28.06 27.19
N ILE A 181 40.13 -27.43 26.76
CA ILE A 181 40.26 -25.98 26.63
C ILE A 181 39.18 -25.44 25.68
N LYS A 182 38.96 -26.11 24.52
CA LYS A 182 37.92 -25.69 23.57
C LYS A 182 36.54 -25.65 24.23
N ARG A 183 36.17 -26.66 25.02
CA ARG A 183 34.89 -26.69 25.74
C ARG A 183 34.81 -25.68 26.88
N TYR A 184 35.90 -25.45 27.61
CA TYR A 184 35.95 -24.41 28.63
C TYR A 184 35.78 -23.00 28.05
N LEU A 185 36.39 -22.70 26.89
CA LEU A 185 36.22 -21.41 26.21
C LEU A 185 34.81 -21.25 25.61
N GLU A 186 34.16 -22.33 25.20
CA GLU A 186 32.74 -22.32 24.81
C GLU A 186 31.85 -21.85 25.98
N ILE A 187 32.15 -22.32 27.19
CA ILE A 187 31.44 -21.88 28.41
C ILE A 187 31.72 -20.39 28.70
N ASP A 188 32.99 -19.96 28.62
CA ASP A 188 33.37 -18.55 28.79
C ASP A 188 32.59 -17.62 27.84
N LEU A 189 32.46 -18.00 26.56
CA LEU A 189 31.66 -17.28 25.57
C LEU A 189 30.18 -17.22 25.94
N LEU A 190 29.60 -18.32 26.45
CA LEU A 190 28.22 -18.34 26.91
C LEU A 190 28.00 -17.37 28.08
N TYR A 191 28.86 -17.40 29.09
CA TYR A 191 28.74 -16.49 30.24
C TYR A 191 28.91 -15.02 29.85
N ASN A 192 29.85 -14.69 28.95
CA ASN A 192 30.04 -13.33 28.44
C ASN A 192 28.82 -12.83 27.65
N LYS A 193 28.11 -13.72 26.94
CA LYS A 193 26.91 -13.37 26.17
C LYS A 193 25.74 -12.93 27.06
N TYR A 194 25.60 -13.54 28.24
CA TYR A 194 24.46 -13.32 29.15
C TYR A 194 24.80 -12.46 30.38
N ASP A 195 26.06 -12.01 30.53
CA ASP A 195 26.56 -11.15 31.61
C ASP A 195 26.13 -11.60 33.01
N ASN A 196 26.29 -12.90 33.29
CA ASN A 196 25.84 -13.53 34.55
C ASN A 196 26.95 -14.41 35.14
N PRO A 197 28.10 -13.83 35.54
CA PRO A 197 29.22 -14.60 36.05
C PRO A 197 28.85 -15.27 37.38
N ASP A 198 29.19 -16.56 37.51
CA ASP A 198 28.91 -17.37 38.70
C ASP A 198 30.13 -18.21 39.11
N ARG A 199 29.95 -19.02 40.15
CA ARG A 199 30.98 -19.92 40.67
C ARG A 199 31.50 -20.90 39.61
N ASN A 200 30.66 -21.37 38.69
CA ASN A 200 31.06 -22.34 37.66
C ASN A 200 32.03 -21.74 36.66
N LEU A 201 31.83 -20.48 36.26
CA LEU A 201 32.79 -19.78 35.41
C LEU A 201 34.15 -19.60 36.13
N GLY A 202 34.13 -19.35 37.44
CA GLY A 202 35.34 -19.32 38.27
C GLY A 202 36.11 -20.64 38.22
N LEU A 203 35.40 -21.77 38.36
CA LEU A 203 35.98 -23.12 38.26
C LEU A 203 36.50 -23.43 36.85
N VAL A 204 35.80 -22.97 35.81
CA VAL A 204 36.25 -23.10 34.41
C VAL A 204 37.63 -22.47 34.24
N TYR A 205 37.83 -21.24 34.74
CA TYR A 205 39.14 -20.60 34.67
C TYR A 205 40.20 -21.31 35.51
N GLN A 206 39.86 -21.88 36.68
CA GLN A 206 40.80 -22.71 37.44
C GLN A 206 41.21 -23.97 36.67
N ASN A 207 40.27 -24.63 36.01
CA ASN A 207 40.56 -25.84 35.23
C ASN A 207 41.43 -25.53 34.01
N ILE A 208 41.17 -24.41 33.31
CA ILE A 208 42.08 -23.95 32.24
C ILE A 208 43.47 -23.65 32.82
N ALA A 209 43.54 -22.97 33.97
CA ALA A 209 44.81 -22.67 34.61
C ALA A 209 45.58 -23.95 34.97
N LEU A 210 44.92 -24.95 35.57
CA LEU A 210 45.48 -26.27 35.87
C LEU A 210 45.97 -27.02 34.62
N ILE A 211 45.26 -26.92 33.49
CA ILE A 211 45.76 -27.46 32.22
C ILE A 211 47.09 -26.79 31.85
N TYR A 212 47.15 -25.47 31.94
CA TYR A 212 48.38 -24.74 31.64
C TYR A 212 49.49 -24.95 32.67
N VAL A 213 49.18 -25.27 33.93
CA VAL A 213 50.16 -25.79 34.91
C VAL A 213 50.79 -27.07 34.37
N ASN A 214 49.97 -28.04 33.96
CA ASN A 214 50.46 -29.32 33.42
C ASN A 214 51.30 -29.17 32.14
N LEU A 215 51.06 -28.09 31.39
CA LEU A 215 51.82 -27.72 30.18
C LEU A 215 53.01 -26.80 30.45
N ASN A 216 53.29 -26.45 31.72
CA ASN A 216 54.30 -25.45 32.11
C ASN A 216 54.18 -24.13 31.33
N ASN A 217 52.95 -23.68 31.06
CA ASN A 217 52.67 -22.52 30.24
C ASN A 217 52.28 -21.31 31.12
N PRO A 218 52.90 -20.12 30.92
CA PRO A 218 52.59 -18.92 31.71
C PRO A 218 51.14 -18.46 31.63
N LYS A 219 50.37 -18.89 30.62
CA LYS A 219 48.91 -18.68 30.54
C LYS A 219 48.18 -19.20 31.80
N SER A 220 48.77 -20.15 32.54
CA SER A 220 48.27 -20.58 33.84
C SER A 220 48.06 -19.40 34.80
N LEU A 221 49.02 -18.49 34.88
CA LEU A 221 48.94 -17.31 35.74
C LEU A 221 47.79 -16.38 35.31
N THR A 222 47.63 -16.18 34.00
CA THR A 222 46.56 -15.36 33.44
C THR A 222 45.18 -15.89 33.81
N TYR A 223 44.94 -17.20 33.63
CA TYR A 223 43.64 -17.80 33.97
C TYR A 223 43.44 -17.94 35.48
N SER A 224 44.51 -18.14 36.26
CA SER A 224 44.47 -18.08 37.72
C SER A 224 44.06 -16.69 38.21
N ASP A 225 44.61 -15.62 37.65
CA ASP A 225 44.22 -14.23 38.01
C ASP A 225 42.77 -13.92 37.59
N LYS A 226 42.32 -14.40 36.42
CA LYS A 226 40.91 -14.28 36.02
C LYS A 226 39.98 -14.97 37.01
N SER A 227 40.31 -16.22 37.37
CA SER A 227 39.55 -16.99 38.35
C SER A 227 39.50 -16.29 39.71
N LYS A 228 40.65 -15.85 40.21
CA LYS A 228 40.77 -15.15 41.49
C LYS A 228 39.89 -13.89 41.53
N LYS A 229 39.98 -13.03 40.52
CA LYS A 229 39.17 -11.80 40.45
C LYS A 229 37.67 -12.09 40.46
N LEU A 230 37.25 -13.15 39.75
CA LEU A 230 35.86 -13.57 39.74
C LEU A 230 35.40 -14.10 41.11
N PHE A 231 36.21 -14.91 41.78
CA PHE A 231 35.86 -15.36 43.12
C PHE A 231 35.88 -14.23 44.16
N GLU A 232 36.76 -13.23 43.99
CA GLU A 232 36.74 -11.98 44.78
C GLU A 232 35.41 -11.24 44.61
N SER A 233 34.89 -11.11 43.38
CA SER A 233 33.59 -10.47 43.16
C SER A 233 32.41 -11.27 43.70
N LEU A 234 32.54 -12.60 43.81
CA LEU A 234 31.51 -13.49 44.35
C LEU A 234 31.60 -13.68 45.88
N GLY A 235 32.66 -13.17 46.53
CA GLY A 235 32.93 -13.40 47.95
C GLY A 235 33.32 -14.85 48.29
N ASP A 236 33.69 -15.67 47.30
CA ASP A 236 34.04 -17.08 47.47
C ASP A 236 35.50 -17.22 47.93
N GLN A 237 35.70 -17.34 49.24
CA GLN A 237 37.05 -17.48 49.82
C GLN A 237 37.73 -18.79 49.40
N GLU A 238 36.99 -19.87 49.19
CA GLU A 238 37.55 -21.17 48.81
C GLU A 238 38.22 -21.07 47.43
N GLY A 239 37.52 -20.49 46.46
CA GLY A 239 38.04 -20.27 45.10
C GLY A 239 39.24 -19.33 45.06
N ILE A 240 39.25 -18.28 45.89
CA ILE A 240 40.41 -17.37 46.02
C ILE A 240 41.61 -18.12 46.58
N ASN A 241 41.41 -18.90 47.64
CA ASN A 241 42.48 -19.64 48.31
C ASN A 241 43.12 -20.66 47.37
N TYR A 242 42.31 -21.41 46.64
CA TYR A 242 42.78 -22.40 45.68
C TYR A 242 43.56 -21.78 44.51
N SER A 243 43.25 -20.54 44.13
CA SER A 243 43.99 -19.83 43.07
C SER A 243 45.47 -19.65 43.42
N TYR A 244 45.83 -19.49 44.70
CA TYR A 244 47.23 -19.44 45.13
C TYR A 244 47.93 -20.80 45.04
N ILE A 245 47.20 -21.90 45.28
CA ILE A 245 47.72 -23.26 45.08
C ILE A 245 48.03 -23.52 43.60
N ILE A 246 47.14 -23.12 42.68
CA ILE A 246 47.38 -23.25 41.23
C ILE A 246 48.66 -22.50 40.81
N ARG A 247 48.87 -21.28 41.31
CA ARG A 247 50.07 -20.49 41.04
C ARG A 247 51.32 -21.17 41.62
N ALA A 248 51.24 -21.68 42.85
CA ALA A 248 52.33 -22.43 43.46
C ALA A 248 52.72 -23.65 42.61
N ASN A 249 51.74 -24.41 42.10
CA ASN A 249 51.98 -25.56 41.23
C ASN A 249 52.62 -25.15 39.89
N TYR A 250 52.22 -24.02 39.31
CA TYR A 250 52.90 -23.50 38.11
C TYR A 250 54.38 -23.18 38.39
N PHE A 251 54.65 -22.45 39.47
CA PHE A 251 56.02 -22.09 39.84
C PHE A 251 56.87 -23.30 40.24
N GLU A 252 56.26 -24.33 40.82
CA GLU A 252 56.88 -25.65 41.03
C GLU A 252 57.32 -26.28 39.70
N GLY A 253 56.42 -26.32 38.72
CA GLY A 253 56.68 -26.90 37.39
C GLY A 253 57.85 -26.24 36.65
N ILE A 254 57.97 -24.91 36.74
CA ILE A 254 59.10 -24.15 36.15
C ILE A 254 60.30 -24.00 37.10
N ARG A 255 60.28 -24.63 38.28
CA ARG A 255 61.34 -24.61 39.30
C ARG A 255 61.67 -23.22 39.86
N ASP A 256 60.70 -22.31 39.89
CA ASP A 256 60.81 -21.00 40.54
C ASP A 256 60.43 -21.09 42.02
N THR A 257 61.41 -21.44 42.84
CA THR A 257 61.20 -21.70 44.26
C THR A 257 60.77 -20.45 45.05
N LEU A 258 61.18 -19.25 44.62
CA LEU A 258 60.85 -18.00 45.31
C LEU A 258 59.34 -17.73 45.21
N ASN A 259 58.81 -17.76 43.99
CA ASN A 259 57.40 -17.51 43.77
C ASN A 259 56.52 -18.68 44.24
N GLN A 260 57.00 -19.93 44.16
CA GLN A 260 56.33 -21.07 44.77
C GLN A 260 56.14 -20.87 46.27
N THR A 261 57.22 -20.54 46.99
CA THR A 261 57.21 -20.28 48.45
C THR A 261 56.25 -19.14 48.81
N LYS A 262 56.29 -18.03 48.06
CA LYS A 262 55.41 -16.87 48.28
C LYS A 262 53.93 -17.25 48.20
N ASN A 263 53.54 -18.00 47.16
CA ASN A 263 52.16 -18.39 46.95
C ASN A 263 51.70 -19.44 47.98
N LEU A 264 52.55 -20.40 48.36
CA LEU A 264 52.23 -21.37 49.41
C LEU A 264 52.02 -20.71 50.78
N ARG A 265 52.87 -19.76 51.17
CA ARG A 265 52.70 -19.01 52.43
C ARG A 265 51.37 -18.25 52.47
N GLU A 266 51.02 -17.58 51.37
CA GLU A 266 49.74 -16.88 51.27
C GLU A 266 48.55 -17.85 51.35
N ALA A 267 48.64 -19.01 50.69
CA ALA A 267 47.62 -20.05 50.79
C ALA A 267 47.43 -20.55 52.24
N VAL A 268 48.52 -20.81 52.98
CA VAL A 268 48.47 -21.21 54.39
C VAL A 268 47.77 -20.16 55.26
N VAL A 269 48.14 -18.88 55.11
CA VAL A 269 47.51 -17.78 55.85
C VAL A 269 46.01 -17.73 55.59
N ARG A 270 45.60 -17.97 54.34
CA ARG A 270 44.20 -17.93 53.95
C ARG A 270 43.40 -19.14 54.43
N TYR A 271 43.92 -20.35 54.29
CA TYR A 271 43.26 -21.55 54.81
C TYR A 271 43.15 -21.54 56.34
N ARG A 272 44.11 -20.92 57.03
CA ARG A 272 44.01 -20.67 58.48
C ARG A 272 42.82 -19.74 58.81
N LYS A 273 42.59 -18.68 58.02
CA LYS A 273 41.45 -17.78 58.21
C LYS A 273 40.10 -18.45 57.94
N SER A 274 40.04 -19.39 57.00
CA SER A 274 38.81 -20.12 56.67
C SER A 274 38.56 -21.38 57.50
N ASN A 275 39.44 -21.66 58.49
CA ASN A 275 39.41 -22.89 59.30
C ASN A 275 39.42 -24.19 58.47
N ASP A 276 40.07 -24.17 57.30
CA ASP A 276 40.21 -25.35 56.44
C ASP A 276 41.49 -26.09 56.78
N LEU A 277 41.39 -27.00 57.75
CA LEU A 277 42.54 -27.72 58.29
C LEU A 277 43.20 -28.65 57.27
N VAL A 278 42.44 -29.21 56.31
CA VAL A 278 42.97 -30.17 55.32
C VAL A 278 43.83 -29.45 54.29
N ASN A 279 43.31 -28.41 53.64
CA ASN A 279 44.04 -27.69 52.60
C ASN A 279 45.18 -26.84 53.20
N LYS A 280 45.02 -26.33 54.43
CA LYS A 280 46.13 -25.74 55.21
C LYS A 280 47.26 -26.75 55.38
N SER A 281 46.94 -27.97 55.80
CA SER A 281 47.92 -29.02 56.04
C SER A 281 48.63 -29.45 54.76
N ASP A 282 47.92 -29.57 53.64
CA ASP A 282 48.55 -29.87 52.35
C ASP A 282 49.52 -28.77 51.90
N ALA A 283 49.11 -27.50 52.04
CA ALA A 283 49.97 -26.36 51.70
C ALA A 283 51.22 -26.28 52.60
N LEU A 284 51.08 -26.58 53.89
CA LEU A 284 52.19 -26.68 54.84
C LEU A 284 53.16 -27.80 54.46
N LEU A 285 52.67 -28.99 54.09
CA LEU A 285 53.51 -30.10 53.65
C LEU A 285 54.30 -29.80 52.38
N ARG A 286 53.66 -29.15 51.40
CA ARG A 286 54.34 -28.66 50.19
C ARG A 286 55.45 -27.66 50.54
N LEU A 287 55.16 -26.72 51.44
CA LEU A 287 56.12 -25.73 51.91
C LEU A 287 57.28 -26.37 52.68
N SER A 288 57.01 -27.35 53.54
CA SER A 288 58.04 -28.17 54.20
C SER A 288 58.94 -28.87 53.17
N GLY A 289 58.35 -29.44 52.12
CA GLY A 289 59.10 -30.05 51.02
C GLY A 289 60.06 -29.08 50.34
N VAL A 290 59.64 -27.83 50.12
CA VAL A 290 60.48 -26.76 49.57
C VAL A 290 61.65 -26.42 50.51
N TYR A 291 61.38 -26.25 51.81
CA TYR A 291 62.43 -25.96 52.79
C TYR A 291 63.43 -27.10 52.97
N ILE A 292 62.99 -28.37 52.91
CA ILE A 292 63.88 -29.53 52.91
C ILE A 292 64.83 -29.48 51.70
N ASN A 293 64.32 -29.13 50.51
CA ASN A 293 65.14 -29.00 49.30
C ASN A 293 66.15 -27.84 49.42
N GLN A 294 65.81 -26.76 50.13
CA GLN A 294 66.68 -25.62 50.44
C GLN A 294 67.59 -25.85 51.67
N ASN A 295 67.60 -27.06 52.24
CA ASN A 295 68.39 -27.42 53.43
C ASN A 295 68.01 -26.65 54.72
N GLN A 296 66.79 -26.11 54.79
CA GLN A 296 66.22 -25.42 55.96
C GLN A 296 65.40 -26.39 56.82
N LEU A 297 66.07 -27.38 57.41
CA LEU A 297 65.40 -28.52 58.07
C LEU A 297 64.59 -28.13 59.31
N GLU A 298 65.08 -27.20 60.13
CA GLU A 298 64.36 -26.75 61.34
C GLU A 298 63.05 -26.03 61.00
N ALA A 299 63.06 -25.20 59.95
CA ALA A 299 61.84 -24.57 59.45
C ALA A 299 60.85 -25.61 58.92
N ALA A 300 61.33 -26.63 58.19
CA ALA A 300 60.48 -27.70 57.68
C ALA A 300 59.83 -28.54 58.79
N LYS A 301 60.59 -28.88 59.84
CA LYS A 301 60.09 -29.62 61.02
C LYS A 301 59.03 -28.85 61.79
N SER A 302 59.24 -27.56 62.02
CA SER A 302 58.25 -26.70 62.69
C SER A 302 56.90 -26.67 61.93
N LEU A 303 56.95 -26.58 60.60
CA LEU A 303 55.73 -26.66 59.79
C LEU A 303 55.07 -28.05 59.85
N MET A 304 55.87 -29.12 59.90
CA MET A 304 55.34 -30.47 60.03
C MET A 304 54.69 -30.71 61.39
N GLU A 305 55.22 -30.15 62.48
CA GLU A 305 54.60 -30.21 63.81
C GLU A 305 53.19 -29.55 63.81
N GLU A 306 53.04 -28.42 63.10
CA GLU A 306 51.72 -27.80 62.90
C GLU A 306 50.75 -28.73 62.13
N VAL A 307 51.25 -29.45 61.12
CA VAL A 307 50.45 -30.43 60.38
C VAL A 307 50.06 -31.60 61.27
N GLU A 308 50.98 -32.12 62.10
CA GLU A 308 50.70 -33.22 63.02
C GLU A 308 49.59 -32.87 64.00
N ASN A 309 49.63 -31.67 64.59
CA ASN A 309 48.57 -31.17 65.46
C ASN A 309 47.23 -31.07 64.72
N SER A 310 47.25 -30.53 63.49
CA SER A 310 46.04 -30.42 62.65
C SER A 310 45.46 -31.80 62.32
N MET A 311 46.30 -32.81 62.06
CA MET A 311 45.85 -34.19 61.77
C MET A 311 45.23 -34.91 62.97
N ARG A 312 45.54 -34.52 64.21
CA ARG A 312 44.89 -35.09 65.41
C ARG A 312 43.41 -34.69 65.51
N GLU A 313 43.05 -33.56 64.90
CA GLU A 313 41.69 -33.04 64.84
C GLU A 313 40.91 -33.55 63.60
N ILE A 314 41.62 -34.09 62.59
CA ILE A 314 41.04 -34.54 61.31
C ILE A 314 40.79 -36.06 61.34
N GLN A 315 39.52 -36.49 61.24
CA GLN A 315 39.11 -37.89 61.01
C GLN A 315 39.59 -38.39 59.62
N PRO A 316 39.78 -39.71 59.39
CA PRO A 316 40.90 -40.25 58.63
C PRO A 316 40.94 -39.80 57.16
N TYR A 317 41.86 -38.87 56.86
CA TYR A 317 42.23 -38.51 55.49
C TYR A 317 43.58 -39.15 55.13
N LYS A 318 43.50 -40.35 54.53
CA LYS A 318 44.66 -41.25 54.32
C LYS A 318 45.73 -40.63 53.43
N GLU A 319 45.33 -39.83 52.46
CA GLU A 319 46.21 -39.16 51.49
C GLU A 319 47.11 -38.13 52.19
N LEU A 320 46.55 -37.28 53.05
CA LEU A 320 47.33 -36.29 53.80
C LEU A 320 48.29 -36.96 54.78
N LYS A 321 47.84 -38.03 55.46
CA LYS A 321 48.71 -38.82 56.35
C LYS A 321 49.85 -39.49 55.58
N SER A 322 49.59 -40.02 54.40
CA SER A 322 50.61 -40.57 53.50
C SER A 322 51.63 -39.50 53.08
N ARG A 323 51.16 -38.33 52.62
CA ARG A 323 52.01 -37.19 52.24
C ARG A 323 52.86 -36.69 53.40
N PHE A 324 52.30 -36.63 54.61
CA PHE A 324 53.04 -36.26 55.82
C PHE A 324 54.24 -37.19 56.05
N HIS A 325 54.00 -38.50 56.02
CA HIS A 325 55.08 -39.49 56.20
C HIS A 325 56.10 -39.46 55.06
N PHE A 326 55.69 -39.15 53.82
CA PHE A 326 56.66 -38.91 52.74
C PHE A 326 57.57 -37.71 53.02
N VAL A 327 57.01 -36.57 53.42
CA VAL A 327 57.80 -35.37 53.74
C VAL A 327 58.73 -35.65 54.93
N GLN A 328 58.26 -36.40 55.92
CA GLN A 328 59.05 -36.88 57.05
C GLN A 328 60.22 -37.77 56.60
N GLY A 329 59.95 -38.73 55.71
CA GLY A 329 60.99 -39.58 55.12
C GLY A 329 62.06 -38.78 54.39
N LYS A 330 61.66 -37.74 53.64
CA LYS A 330 62.59 -36.82 52.97
C LYS A 330 63.45 -36.02 53.95
N ALA A 331 62.87 -35.55 55.06
CA ALA A 331 63.61 -34.81 56.08
C ALA A 331 64.68 -35.71 56.72
N PHE A 332 64.33 -36.93 57.13
CA PHE A 332 65.28 -37.90 57.69
C PHE A 332 66.37 -38.29 56.69
N LEU A 333 66.03 -38.40 55.40
CA LEU A 333 67.01 -38.70 54.36
C LEU A 333 68.08 -37.59 54.24
N LYS A 334 67.67 -36.32 54.31
CA LYS A 334 68.60 -35.17 54.34
C LYS A 334 69.48 -35.14 55.59
N GLU A 335 68.95 -35.58 56.72
CA GLU A 335 69.71 -35.75 57.98
C GLU A 335 70.61 -37.00 57.99
N LYS A 336 70.59 -37.83 56.93
CA LYS A 336 71.27 -39.14 56.86
C LYS A 336 70.80 -40.15 57.91
N LYS A 337 69.59 -39.97 58.47
CA LYS A 337 68.91 -40.93 59.35
C LYS A 337 68.19 -41.98 58.51
N TYR A 338 68.96 -42.85 57.86
CA TYR A 338 68.44 -43.73 56.80
C TYR A 338 67.41 -44.75 57.29
N TYR A 339 67.53 -45.26 58.53
CA TYR A 339 66.55 -46.18 59.12
C TYR A 339 65.18 -45.52 59.34
N ASP A 340 65.16 -44.32 59.94
CA ASP A 340 63.92 -43.57 60.18
C ASP A 340 63.29 -43.11 58.87
N SER A 341 64.12 -42.73 57.90
CA SER A 341 63.71 -42.39 56.53
C SER A 341 62.99 -43.55 55.85
N ARG A 342 63.56 -44.76 55.92
CA ARG A 342 62.95 -46.00 55.39
C ARG A 342 61.57 -46.26 56.02
N LEU A 343 61.49 -46.22 57.35
CA LEU A 343 60.24 -46.49 58.07
C LEU A 343 59.14 -45.48 57.71
N ALA A 344 59.50 -44.20 57.55
CA ALA A 344 58.58 -43.16 57.16
C ALA A 344 58.04 -43.38 55.73
N PHE A 345 58.89 -43.70 54.75
CA PHE A 345 58.42 -44.00 53.39
C PHE A 345 57.59 -45.29 53.29
N GLU A 346 57.92 -46.35 54.05
CA GLU A 346 57.09 -47.56 54.16
C GLU A 346 55.70 -47.23 54.73
N THR A 347 55.66 -46.38 55.76
CA THR A 347 54.41 -45.94 56.38
C THR A 347 53.58 -45.10 55.41
N ALA A 348 54.23 -44.22 54.62
CA ALA A 348 53.58 -43.43 53.59
C ALA A 348 52.84 -44.33 52.57
N LEU A 349 53.51 -45.37 52.06
CA LEU A 349 52.93 -46.30 51.09
C LEU A 349 51.85 -47.21 51.70
N LYS A 350 52.06 -47.71 52.93
CA LYS A 350 51.11 -48.60 53.62
C LYS A 350 49.78 -47.91 53.94
N THR A 351 49.82 -46.60 54.22
CA THR A 351 48.62 -45.83 54.60
C THR A 351 47.55 -45.79 53.50
N LEU A 352 47.93 -45.94 52.22
CA LEU A 352 47.02 -45.88 51.07
C LEU A 352 46.28 -47.21 50.78
N GLY A 353 46.61 -48.30 51.47
CA GLY A 353 45.84 -49.56 51.52
C GLY A 353 45.90 -50.46 50.27
N ASP A 354 45.59 -49.95 49.08
CA ASP A 354 45.45 -50.75 47.85
C ASP A 354 46.74 -50.88 47.04
N GLU A 355 46.97 -52.04 46.43
CA GLU A 355 48.10 -52.28 45.52
C GLU A 355 48.05 -51.39 44.27
N ASP A 356 46.84 -51.02 43.85
CA ASP A 356 46.58 -50.26 42.64
C ASP A 356 46.56 -48.74 42.85
N SER A 357 46.47 -48.27 44.11
CA SER A 357 46.58 -46.85 44.49
C SER A 357 48.02 -46.43 44.82
N ARG A 358 48.85 -47.38 45.26
CA ARG A 358 50.28 -47.23 45.63
C ARG A 358 51.21 -46.73 44.51
N TYR A 359 50.75 -46.64 43.25
CA TYR A 359 51.63 -46.41 42.09
C TYR A 359 51.20 -45.29 41.14
N THR A 360 50.32 -44.38 41.57
CA THR A 360 49.66 -43.46 40.64
C THR A 360 49.82 -41.97 40.95
N ASP A 361 50.46 -41.63 42.08
CA ASP A 361 50.70 -40.25 42.47
C ASP A 361 52.19 -39.94 42.71
N GLU A 362 52.54 -38.66 42.54
CA GLU A 362 53.92 -38.17 42.63
C GLU A 362 54.56 -38.47 44.00
N TRP A 363 53.75 -38.45 45.05
CA TRP A 363 54.16 -38.69 46.43
C TRP A 363 54.50 -40.17 46.69
N SER A 364 53.74 -41.09 46.13
CA SER A 364 54.01 -42.53 46.21
C SER A 364 55.23 -42.91 45.36
N LEU A 365 55.34 -42.39 44.14
CA LEU A 365 56.53 -42.60 43.31
C LEU A 365 57.79 -42.01 43.98
N GLY A 366 57.65 -40.83 44.58
CA GLY A 366 58.69 -40.23 45.40
C GLY A 366 59.05 -41.09 46.62
N SER A 367 58.08 -41.74 47.26
CA SER A 367 58.31 -42.63 48.41
C SER A 367 59.12 -43.87 47.99
N ILE A 368 58.85 -44.44 46.81
CA ILE A 368 59.61 -45.58 46.26
C ILE A 368 61.07 -45.17 45.98
N ASN A 369 61.30 -44.00 45.39
CA ASN A 369 62.64 -43.45 45.21
C ASN A 369 63.32 -43.16 46.56
N GLY A 370 62.55 -42.63 47.52
CA GLY A 370 62.99 -42.42 48.89
C GLY A 370 63.49 -43.71 49.53
N LEU A 371 62.74 -44.81 49.42
CA LEU A 371 63.15 -46.14 49.91
C LEU A 371 64.44 -46.62 49.26
N ALA A 372 64.58 -46.47 47.94
CA ALA A 372 65.83 -46.83 47.25
C ALA A 372 67.04 -46.09 47.84
N GLN A 373 66.89 -44.78 48.09
CA GLN A 373 67.95 -43.95 48.70
C GLN A 373 68.21 -44.30 50.17
N SER A 374 67.16 -44.58 50.96
CA SER A 374 67.30 -44.98 52.37
C SER A 374 68.02 -46.33 52.49
N TYR A 375 67.63 -47.34 51.70
CA TYR A 375 68.30 -48.65 51.70
C TYR A 375 69.76 -48.56 51.23
N ALA A 376 70.05 -47.73 50.22
CA ALA A 376 71.42 -47.49 49.77
C ALA A 376 72.27 -46.83 50.86
N GLY A 377 71.73 -45.84 51.58
CA GLY A 377 72.39 -45.19 52.71
C GLY A 377 72.65 -46.11 53.90
N MET A 378 71.85 -47.17 54.07
CA MET A 378 72.05 -48.24 55.05
C MET A 378 73.04 -49.33 54.59
N GLY A 379 73.53 -49.28 53.34
CA GLY A 379 74.40 -50.31 52.76
C GLY A 379 73.66 -51.55 52.25
N ASN A 380 72.32 -51.57 52.25
CA ASN A 380 71.53 -52.67 51.69
C ASN A 380 71.26 -52.43 50.19
N TYR A 381 72.28 -52.72 49.38
CA TYR A 381 72.24 -52.44 47.94
C TYR A 381 71.25 -53.33 47.16
N GLN A 382 70.89 -54.50 47.67
CA GLN A 382 69.94 -55.41 47.03
C GLN A 382 68.52 -54.82 47.04
N GLU A 383 68.04 -54.40 48.22
CA GLU A 383 66.75 -53.73 48.34
C GLU A 383 66.76 -52.37 47.65
N ALA A 384 67.86 -51.62 47.77
CA ALA A 384 68.01 -50.35 47.05
C ALA A 384 67.86 -50.52 45.54
N TYR A 385 68.49 -51.55 44.95
CA TYR A 385 68.37 -51.87 43.54
C TYR A 385 66.95 -52.31 43.16
N SER A 386 66.28 -53.12 44.00
CA SER A 386 64.89 -53.55 43.79
C SER A 386 63.94 -52.35 43.71
N TYR A 387 63.97 -51.46 44.70
CA TYR A 387 63.15 -50.25 44.72
C TYR A 387 63.55 -49.26 43.61
N GLN A 388 64.84 -49.15 43.29
CA GLN A 388 65.29 -48.33 42.17
C GLN A 388 64.76 -48.87 40.83
N LYS A 389 64.74 -50.19 40.64
CA LYS A 389 64.19 -50.83 39.44
C LYS A 389 62.68 -50.63 39.36
N GLN A 390 61.95 -50.71 40.48
CA GLN A 390 60.53 -50.39 40.54
C GLN A 390 60.28 -48.92 40.20
N PHE A 391 61.03 -48.00 40.81
CA PHE A 391 60.98 -46.57 40.51
C PHE A 391 61.23 -46.32 39.02
N ILE A 392 62.31 -46.86 38.45
CA ILE A 392 62.65 -46.71 37.03
C ILE A 392 61.56 -47.33 36.15
N SER A 393 61.04 -48.52 36.46
CA SER A 393 59.98 -49.16 35.67
C SER A 393 58.70 -48.33 35.64
N ILE A 394 58.30 -47.76 36.78
CA ILE A 394 57.11 -46.91 36.88
C ILE A 394 57.40 -45.56 36.22
N GLN A 395 58.58 -44.99 36.47
CA GLN A 395 59.03 -43.74 35.87
C GLN A 395 59.14 -43.89 34.35
N ASP A 396 59.61 -45.02 33.81
CA ASP A 396 59.70 -45.31 32.38
C ASP A 396 58.33 -45.57 31.76
N SER A 397 57.40 -46.20 32.48
CA SER A 397 56.00 -46.26 32.05
C SER A 397 55.36 -44.86 32.02
N VAL A 398 55.65 -44.02 33.01
CA VAL A 398 55.22 -42.61 33.08
C VAL A 398 55.96 -41.74 32.06
N LEU A 399 57.24 -41.98 31.78
CA LEU A 399 58.10 -41.27 30.84
C LEU A 399 57.86 -41.71 29.40
N LYS A 400 57.48 -42.96 29.14
CA LYS A 400 57.04 -43.45 27.83
C LYS A 400 55.67 -42.85 27.50
N ASN A 401 54.74 -42.86 28.46
CA ASN A 401 53.51 -42.08 28.35
C ASN A 401 53.81 -40.59 28.20
N ASN A 402 54.73 -40.01 28.96
CA ASN A 402 55.11 -38.61 28.85
C ASN A 402 55.91 -38.30 27.57
N LYS A 403 56.62 -39.25 26.94
CA LYS A 403 57.31 -39.06 25.66
C LYS A 403 56.34 -39.16 24.50
N GLU A 404 55.41 -40.12 24.52
CA GLU A 404 54.27 -40.15 23.60
C GLU A 404 53.40 -38.91 23.78
N LYS A 405 53.27 -38.42 25.02
CA LYS A 405 52.58 -37.18 25.38
C LYS A 405 53.36 -35.94 24.97
N ILE A 406 54.66 -35.84 25.17
CA ILE A 406 55.52 -34.73 24.71
C ILE A 406 55.56 -34.72 23.18
N THR A 407 55.50 -35.90 22.54
CA THR A 407 55.39 -36.01 21.08
C THR A 407 54.01 -35.55 20.61
N ARG A 408 52.93 -35.96 21.28
CA ARG A 408 51.58 -35.41 21.02
C ARG A 408 51.45 -33.95 21.43
N GLU A 409 52.17 -33.45 22.42
CA GLU A 409 52.20 -32.06 22.91
C GLU A 409 53.05 -31.20 21.98
N LEU A 410 54.13 -31.73 21.40
CA LEU A 410 54.91 -31.10 20.32
C LEU A 410 54.11 -31.09 19.03
N GLU A 411 53.39 -32.17 18.72
CA GLU A 411 52.51 -32.24 17.56
C GLU A 411 51.28 -31.36 17.75
N THR A 412 50.70 -31.31 18.95
CA THR A 412 49.62 -30.39 19.32
C THR A 412 50.14 -28.96 19.37
N LYS A 413 51.33 -28.68 19.92
CA LYS A 413 51.91 -27.33 19.96
C LYS A 413 52.27 -26.87 18.56
N TYR A 414 52.83 -27.73 17.73
CA TYR A 414 53.10 -27.47 16.32
C TYR A 414 51.80 -27.30 15.52
N ARG A 415 50.80 -28.17 15.72
CA ARG A 415 49.47 -28.03 15.11
C ARG A 415 48.69 -26.84 15.66
N THR A 416 48.91 -26.44 16.90
CA THR A 416 48.26 -25.29 17.55
C THR A 416 48.97 -24.03 17.14
N GLU A 417 50.28 -24.01 16.97
CA GLU A 417 51.01 -22.89 16.38
C GLU A 417 50.71 -22.76 14.89
N GLN A 418 50.65 -23.87 14.13
CA GLN A 418 50.16 -23.88 12.76
C GLN A 418 48.71 -23.46 12.67
N LYS A 419 47.83 -23.96 13.56
CA LYS A 419 46.44 -23.52 13.63
C LYS A 419 46.29 -22.14 14.21
N GLU A 420 47.17 -21.63 15.05
CA GLU A 420 47.13 -20.25 15.56
C GLU A 420 47.67 -19.30 14.50
N GLN A 421 48.64 -19.72 13.69
CA GLN A 421 49.08 -19.00 12.49
C GLN A 421 48.02 -19.07 11.39
N GLU A 422 47.38 -20.22 11.19
CA GLU A 422 46.29 -20.41 10.24
C GLU A 422 45.01 -19.74 10.75
N ILE A 423 44.73 -19.73 12.06
CA ILE A 423 43.63 -18.96 12.67
C ILE A 423 44.01 -17.49 12.69
N ALA A 424 45.26 -17.08 12.90
CA ALA A 424 45.65 -15.67 12.79
C ALA A 424 45.63 -15.21 11.35
N LEU A 425 45.97 -16.07 10.39
CA LEU A 425 45.88 -15.83 8.96
C LEU A 425 44.42 -15.85 8.50
N LEU A 426 43.60 -16.81 8.95
CA LEU A 426 42.16 -16.89 8.69
C LEU A 426 41.39 -15.83 9.46
N LYS A 427 41.90 -15.35 10.60
CA LYS A 427 41.34 -14.23 11.37
C LYS A 427 41.79 -12.93 10.76
N SER A 428 42.99 -12.81 10.22
CA SER A 428 43.43 -11.66 9.43
C SER A 428 42.72 -11.65 8.07
N GLN A 429 42.52 -12.80 7.43
CA GLN A 429 41.74 -12.96 6.20
C GLN A 429 40.25 -12.85 6.46
N ASN A 430 39.72 -13.29 7.61
CA ASN A 430 38.33 -13.04 8.01
C ASN A 430 38.15 -11.63 8.51
N GLU A 431 39.13 -10.98 9.14
CA GLU A 431 39.08 -9.56 9.50
C GLU A 431 39.17 -8.74 8.22
N LEU A 432 40.04 -9.12 7.27
CA LEU A 432 40.13 -8.51 5.96
C LEU A 432 38.89 -8.84 5.11
N ALA A 433 38.32 -10.04 5.18
CA ALA A 433 37.10 -10.44 4.46
C ALA A 433 35.85 -9.90 5.15
N GLU A 434 35.84 -9.70 6.47
CA GLU A 434 34.81 -9.00 7.21
C GLU A 434 34.96 -7.51 7.02
N GLN A 435 36.17 -6.98 6.86
CA GLN A 435 36.43 -5.58 6.51
C GLN A 435 36.10 -5.34 5.05
N GLN A 436 36.36 -6.29 4.15
CA GLN A 436 35.91 -6.28 2.76
C GLN A 436 34.40 -6.50 2.68
N LYS A 437 33.79 -7.37 3.49
CA LYS A 437 32.33 -7.51 3.59
C LYS A 437 31.71 -6.31 4.26
N ARG A 438 32.35 -5.67 5.24
CA ARG A 438 31.92 -4.40 5.84
C ARG A 438 32.07 -3.27 4.84
N ASN A 439 33.14 -3.23 4.06
CA ASN A 439 33.35 -2.23 3.02
C ASN A 439 32.41 -2.48 1.83
N GLN A 440 32.23 -3.71 1.38
CA GLN A 440 31.24 -4.10 0.37
C GLN A 440 29.84 -3.86 0.88
N ARG A 441 29.52 -4.16 2.15
CA ARG A 441 28.24 -3.81 2.78
C ARG A 441 28.10 -2.30 2.91
N ASN A 442 29.14 -1.55 3.23
CA ASN A 442 29.08 -0.09 3.33
C ASN A 442 29.02 0.57 1.94
N ILE A 443 29.62 -0.03 0.91
CA ILE A 443 29.53 0.36 -0.50
C ILE A 443 28.17 -0.05 -1.07
N LEU A 444 27.63 -1.20 -0.68
CA LEU A 444 26.29 -1.66 -1.06
C LEU A 444 25.24 -0.85 -0.31
N MET A 445 25.42 -0.54 0.97
CA MET A 445 24.54 0.33 1.75
C MET A 445 24.67 1.78 1.31
N GLY A 446 25.87 2.23 0.95
CA GLY A 446 26.11 3.55 0.37
C GLY A 446 25.54 3.64 -1.04
N GLY A 447 25.70 2.60 -1.85
CA GLY A 447 25.11 2.44 -3.17
C GLY A 447 23.58 2.36 -3.09
N LEU A 448 23.03 1.54 -2.18
CA LEU A 448 21.61 1.44 -1.88
C LEU A 448 21.07 2.76 -1.35
N ALA A 449 21.81 3.46 -0.48
CA ALA A 449 21.45 4.80 0.00
C ALA A 449 21.50 5.83 -1.14
N ILE A 450 22.47 5.78 -2.05
CA ILE A 450 22.56 6.64 -3.23
C ILE A 450 21.45 6.30 -4.23
N THR A 451 21.13 5.02 -4.47
CA THR A 451 20.02 4.61 -5.34
C THR A 451 18.68 4.88 -4.69
N PHE A 452 18.59 4.81 -3.36
CA PHE A 452 17.39 5.14 -2.61
C PHE A 452 17.20 6.65 -2.55
N LEU A 453 18.26 7.44 -2.36
CA LEU A 453 18.24 8.90 -2.45
C LEU A 453 17.95 9.34 -3.89
N GLY A 454 18.58 8.72 -4.88
CA GLY A 454 18.33 8.94 -6.30
C GLY A 454 16.91 8.53 -6.70
N GLY A 455 16.43 7.39 -6.23
CA GLY A 455 15.07 6.90 -6.44
C GLY A 455 14.04 7.75 -5.73
N THR A 456 14.32 8.20 -4.50
CA THR A 456 13.47 9.14 -3.75
C THR A 456 13.48 10.51 -4.41
N PHE A 457 14.62 11.00 -4.88
CA PHE A 457 14.75 12.24 -5.64
C PHE A 457 13.99 12.17 -6.96
N LEU A 458 14.15 11.09 -7.74
CA LEU A 458 13.38 10.85 -8.96
C LEU A 458 11.89 10.69 -8.69
N PHE A 459 11.51 10.01 -7.60
CA PHE A 459 10.12 9.88 -7.16
C PHE A 459 9.52 11.22 -6.73
N LEU A 460 10.27 12.05 -6.00
CA LEU A 460 9.87 13.39 -5.62
C LEU A 460 9.78 14.29 -6.85
N MET A 461 10.71 14.22 -7.79
CA MET A 461 10.64 14.92 -9.08
C MET A 461 9.45 14.46 -9.91
N TYR A 462 9.20 13.15 -9.99
CA TYR A 462 8.05 12.58 -10.69
C TYR A 462 6.75 13.02 -10.03
N ARG A 463 6.65 12.93 -8.70
CA ARG A 463 5.48 13.38 -7.94
C ARG A 463 5.26 14.89 -8.04
N ASN A 464 6.33 15.68 -8.02
CA ASN A 464 6.26 17.12 -8.25
C ASN A 464 5.84 17.42 -9.68
N ARG A 465 6.39 16.73 -10.69
CA ARG A 465 5.97 16.87 -12.08
C ARG A 465 4.51 16.49 -12.26
N GLN A 466 4.04 15.42 -11.61
CA GLN A 466 2.63 15.03 -11.62
C GLN A 466 1.75 16.08 -10.93
N LYS A 467 2.16 16.61 -9.78
CA LYS A 467 1.45 17.71 -9.11
C LYS A 467 1.44 18.99 -9.94
N THR A 468 2.54 19.33 -10.59
CA THR A 468 2.67 20.52 -11.45
C THR A 468 1.82 20.35 -12.69
N ASN A 469 1.87 19.19 -13.37
CA ASN A 469 1.02 18.90 -14.52
C ASN A 469 -0.46 18.89 -14.14
N LYS A 470 -0.80 18.31 -12.98
CA LYS A 470 -2.18 18.32 -12.49
C LYS A 470 -2.63 19.73 -12.18
N ARG A 471 -1.82 20.53 -11.48
CA ARG A 471 -2.12 21.95 -11.20
C ARG A 471 -2.21 22.78 -12.47
N LEU A 472 -1.36 22.51 -13.46
CA LEU A 472 -1.38 23.20 -14.74
C LEU A 472 -2.69 22.87 -15.48
N LYS A 473 -3.07 21.59 -15.52
CA LYS A 473 -4.35 21.15 -16.09
C LYS A 473 -5.55 21.73 -15.34
N GLU A 474 -5.53 21.71 -14.00
CA GLU A 474 -6.56 22.32 -13.15
C GLU A 474 -6.65 23.84 -13.39
N LEU A 475 -5.52 24.51 -13.65
CA LEU A 475 -5.47 25.94 -13.96
C LEU A 475 -5.97 26.23 -15.38
N ASP A 476 -5.63 25.39 -16.37
CA ASP A 476 -6.15 25.51 -17.74
C ASP A 476 -7.66 25.25 -17.80
N GLU A 477 -8.15 24.25 -17.07
CA GLU A 477 -9.59 23.97 -16.91
C GLU A 477 -10.29 25.13 -16.17
N ALA A 478 -9.72 25.63 -15.08
CA ALA A 478 -10.28 26.78 -14.35
C ALA A 478 -10.30 28.05 -15.22
N LYS A 479 -9.24 28.31 -16.00
CA LYS A 479 -9.17 29.41 -16.95
C LYS A 479 -10.26 29.27 -18.02
N SER A 480 -10.42 28.08 -18.59
CA SER A 480 -11.42 27.81 -19.64
C SER A 480 -12.84 27.98 -19.11
N ASN A 481 -13.13 27.43 -17.92
CA ASN A 481 -14.42 27.59 -17.25
C ASN A 481 -14.70 29.05 -16.88
N PHE A 482 -13.69 29.80 -16.45
CA PHE A 482 -13.82 31.23 -16.18
C PHE A 482 -14.25 32.00 -17.43
N PHE A 483 -13.59 31.78 -18.58
CA PHE A 483 -13.97 32.47 -19.83
C PHE A 483 -15.35 32.04 -20.34
N ALA A 484 -15.71 30.76 -20.18
CA ALA A 484 -17.05 30.27 -20.53
C ALA A 484 -18.14 30.97 -19.68
N ASN A 485 -17.94 31.05 -18.36
CA ASN A 485 -18.88 31.68 -17.44
C ASN A 485 -18.97 33.19 -17.65
N VAL A 486 -17.82 33.88 -17.77
CA VAL A 486 -17.79 35.33 -18.04
C VAL A 486 -18.55 35.66 -19.32
N SER A 487 -18.44 34.83 -20.34
CA SER A 487 -19.12 35.10 -21.60
C SER A 487 -20.62 34.86 -21.53
N HIS A 488 -21.06 33.92 -20.68
CA HIS A 488 -22.47 33.75 -20.36
C HIS A 488 -23.02 35.00 -19.66
N GLU A 489 -22.33 35.46 -18.61
CA GLU A 489 -22.67 36.68 -17.85
C GLU A 489 -22.69 37.94 -18.72
N LEU A 490 -21.92 37.98 -19.82
CA LEU A 490 -21.92 39.11 -20.75
C LEU A 490 -22.99 39.00 -21.84
N ARG A 491 -23.36 37.80 -22.30
CA ARG A 491 -24.36 37.62 -23.38
C ARG A 491 -25.79 37.89 -22.92
N THR A 492 -26.14 37.56 -21.69
CA THR A 492 -27.48 37.82 -21.12
C THR A 492 -27.83 39.31 -21.08
N PRO A 493 -27.00 40.21 -20.50
CA PRO A 493 -27.30 41.64 -20.52
C PRO A 493 -27.28 42.22 -21.95
N LEU A 494 -26.43 41.70 -22.85
CA LEU A 494 -26.45 42.13 -24.26
C LEU A 494 -27.77 41.74 -24.96
N SER A 495 -28.33 40.57 -24.66
CA SER A 495 -29.64 40.15 -25.17
C SER A 495 -30.76 41.06 -24.67
N LEU A 496 -30.73 41.39 -23.38
CA LEU A 496 -31.67 42.30 -22.72
C LEU A 496 -31.57 43.76 -23.20
N ILE A 497 -30.43 44.16 -23.78
CA ILE A 497 -30.28 45.48 -24.41
C ILE A 497 -30.70 45.40 -25.89
N GLN A 498 -30.22 44.41 -26.63
CA GLN A 498 -30.41 44.31 -28.08
C GLN A 498 -31.88 44.11 -28.45
N GLY A 499 -32.57 43.21 -27.76
CA GLY A 499 -33.95 42.86 -28.05
C GLY A 499 -34.93 44.05 -27.94
N PRO A 500 -34.95 44.79 -26.82
CA PRO A 500 -35.78 46.00 -26.69
C PRO A 500 -35.40 47.10 -27.68
N LEU A 501 -34.11 47.28 -27.99
CA LEU A 501 -33.67 48.24 -29.02
C LEU A 501 -34.22 47.86 -30.41
N GLU A 502 -34.20 46.58 -30.77
CA GLU A 502 -34.80 46.06 -32.02
C GLU A 502 -36.31 46.33 -32.06
N GLN A 503 -37.02 45.98 -30.99
CA GLN A 503 -38.46 46.17 -30.90
C GLN A 503 -38.86 47.65 -31.01
N GLN A 504 -38.14 48.55 -30.33
CA GLN A 504 -38.41 49.98 -30.45
C GLN A 504 -38.10 50.48 -31.85
N LEU A 505 -36.96 50.12 -32.46
CA LEU A 505 -36.61 50.56 -33.81
C LEU A 505 -37.62 50.14 -34.91
N GLU A 506 -38.41 49.09 -34.65
CA GLU A 506 -39.51 48.62 -35.50
C GLU A 506 -40.80 49.42 -35.34
N ASN A 507 -40.95 50.20 -34.26
CA ASN A 507 -42.11 51.06 -34.06
C ASN A 507 -42.10 52.25 -35.05
N SER A 508 -43.18 52.37 -35.82
CA SER A 508 -43.38 53.40 -36.84
C SER A 508 -43.59 54.81 -36.28
N ASP A 509 -43.92 54.96 -35.00
CA ASP A 509 -44.29 56.25 -34.38
C ASP A 509 -43.11 57.00 -33.73
N LEU A 510 -41.88 56.49 -33.86
CA LEU A 510 -40.69 57.12 -33.28
C LEU A 510 -40.20 58.33 -34.07
N SER A 511 -39.79 59.38 -33.34
CA SER A 511 -39.12 60.54 -33.93
C SER A 511 -37.82 60.14 -34.64
N LYS A 512 -37.44 60.87 -35.69
CA LYS A 512 -36.18 60.62 -36.44
C LYS A 512 -34.94 60.66 -35.54
N GLU A 513 -34.95 61.50 -34.51
CA GLU A 513 -33.85 61.64 -33.56
C GLU A 513 -33.76 60.44 -32.61
N HIS A 514 -34.89 60.00 -32.04
CA HIS A 514 -34.92 58.80 -31.20
C HIS A 514 -34.53 57.54 -31.99
N LYS A 515 -35.00 57.42 -33.24
CA LYS A 515 -34.62 56.31 -34.12
C LYS A 515 -33.12 56.28 -34.42
N LYS A 516 -32.50 57.45 -34.62
CA LYS A 516 -31.05 57.57 -34.79
C LYS A 516 -30.29 57.15 -33.51
N ASN A 517 -30.71 57.60 -32.34
CA ASN A 517 -30.06 57.29 -31.06
C ASN A 517 -30.18 55.79 -30.71
N LEU A 518 -31.35 55.20 -30.91
CA LEU A 518 -31.57 53.76 -30.73
C LEU A 518 -30.76 52.93 -31.74
N ALA A 519 -30.62 53.38 -32.99
CA ALA A 519 -29.79 52.70 -33.99
C ALA A 519 -28.29 52.73 -33.62
N ILE A 520 -27.81 53.82 -33.00
CA ILE A 520 -26.45 53.91 -32.45
C ILE A 520 -26.28 52.96 -31.28
N ALA A 521 -27.23 52.93 -30.34
CA ALA A 521 -27.20 51.99 -29.22
C ALA A 521 -27.15 50.53 -29.72
N LYS A 522 -28.01 50.18 -30.68
CA LYS A 522 -28.05 48.84 -31.29
C LYS A 522 -26.70 48.45 -31.89
N LYS A 523 -26.12 49.33 -32.70
CA LYS A 523 -24.81 49.10 -33.32
C LYS A 523 -23.70 48.87 -32.30
N ASN A 524 -23.74 49.55 -31.15
CA ASN A 524 -22.76 49.34 -30.09
C ASN A 524 -22.98 48.01 -29.36
N THR A 525 -24.23 47.62 -29.10
CA THR A 525 -24.57 46.33 -28.52
C THR A 525 -24.15 45.16 -29.42
N GLU A 526 -24.40 45.25 -30.73
CA GLU A 526 -23.94 44.26 -31.74
C GLU A 526 -22.39 44.16 -31.77
N ARG A 527 -21.71 45.31 -31.66
CA ARG A 527 -20.24 45.36 -31.59
C ARG A 527 -19.71 44.69 -30.32
N MET A 528 -20.38 44.89 -29.18
CA MET A 528 -20.03 44.24 -27.92
C MET A 528 -20.25 42.73 -27.97
N ALA A 529 -21.35 42.27 -28.58
CA ALA A 529 -21.59 40.85 -28.79
C ALA A 529 -20.48 40.20 -29.63
N THR A 530 -20.13 40.81 -30.77
CA THR A 530 -19.04 40.35 -31.64
C THR A 530 -17.69 40.28 -30.90
N LEU A 531 -17.44 41.24 -30.01
CA LEU A 531 -16.23 41.29 -29.17
C LEU A 531 -16.13 40.12 -28.19
N VAL A 532 -17.25 39.83 -27.52
CA VAL A 532 -17.35 38.69 -26.60
C VAL A 532 -17.13 37.37 -27.35
N ASP A 533 -17.71 37.24 -28.55
CA ASP A 533 -17.53 36.07 -29.41
C ASP A 533 -16.07 35.89 -29.84
N GLN A 534 -15.40 36.95 -30.30
CA GLN A 534 -13.98 36.90 -30.69
C GLN A 534 -13.05 36.55 -29.53
N LEU A 535 -13.34 37.05 -28.32
CA LEU A 535 -12.57 36.73 -27.12
C LEU A 535 -12.72 35.25 -26.74
N LEU A 536 -13.93 34.71 -26.87
CA LEU A 536 -14.21 33.30 -26.62
C LEU A 536 -13.54 32.38 -27.63
N ASP A 537 -13.61 32.69 -28.92
CA ASP A 537 -12.99 31.89 -29.97
C ASP A 537 -11.47 31.80 -29.75
N LEU A 538 -10.84 32.93 -29.37
CA LEU A 538 -9.44 32.97 -29.00
C LEU A 538 -9.14 32.12 -27.75
N SER A 539 -9.98 32.21 -26.71
CA SER A 539 -9.84 31.40 -25.50
C SER A 539 -9.96 29.90 -25.78
N LYS A 540 -10.85 29.50 -26.69
CA LYS A 540 -11.04 28.09 -27.10
C LYS A 540 -9.86 27.57 -27.92
N LEU A 541 -9.28 28.41 -28.77
CA LEU A 541 -8.07 28.08 -29.54
C LEU A 541 -6.87 27.86 -28.61
N GLU A 542 -6.63 28.75 -27.64
CA GLU A 542 -5.52 28.61 -26.68
C GLU A 542 -5.60 27.34 -25.82
N SER A 543 -6.80 26.94 -25.46
CA SER A 543 -7.07 25.78 -24.61
C SER A 543 -7.10 24.46 -25.40
N GLY A 544 -6.88 24.51 -26.72
CA GLY A 544 -6.87 23.34 -27.59
C GLY A 544 -8.25 22.72 -27.83
N PHE A 545 -9.33 23.37 -27.39
CA PHE A 545 -10.71 22.88 -27.60
C PHE A 545 -11.26 23.21 -29.00
N TYR A 546 -10.59 24.08 -29.77
CA TYR A 546 -10.95 24.32 -31.17
C TYR A 546 -10.30 23.25 -32.06
N LYS A 547 -11.09 22.28 -32.51
CA LYS A 547 -10.63 21.20 -33.39
C LYS A 547 -10.79 21.58 -34.85
N LEU A 548 -9.80 21.23 -35.65
CA LEU A 548 -9.84 21.37 -37.11
C LEU A 548 -10.83 20.37 -37.71
N LYS A 549 -11.72 20.83 -38.60
CA LYS A 549 -12.70 19.98 -39.30
C LYS A 549 -12.57 20.15 -40.81
N VAL A 550 -11.62 19.45 -41.41
CA VAL A 550 -11.43 19.53 -42.86
C VAL A 550 -12.42 18.66 -43.62
N SER A 551 -12.92 19.17 -44.73
CA SER A 551 -13.79 18.45 -45.67
C SER A 551 -13.41 18.79 -47.11
N GLU A 552 -13.81 17.94 -48.07
CA GLU A 552 -13.63 18.23 -49.49
C GLU A 552 -14.59 19.32 -49.97
N GLY A 553 -14.07 20.36 -50.61
CA GLY A 553 -14.86 21.43 -51.18
C GLY A 553 -14.25 22.07 -52.42
N LEU A 554 -15.10 22.74 -53.21
CA LEU A 554 -14.67 23.53 -54.37
C LEU A 554 -14.10 24.88 -53.91
N LEU A 555 -12.79 24.87 -53.65
CA LEU A 555 -12.07 26.00 -53.03
C LEU A 555 -12.15 27.30 -53.85
N SER A 556 -12.05 27.20 -55.18
CA SER A 556 -12.11 28.37 -56.07
C SER A 556 -13.45 29.11 -55.97
N THR A 557 -14.56 28.37 -56.05
CA THR A 557 -15.93 28.90 -55.92
C THR A 557 -16.17 29.53 -54.56
N PHE A 558 -15.71 28.86 -53.49
CA PHE A 558 -15.84 29.35 -52.13
C PHE A 558 -15.08 30.67 -51.90
N LEU A 559 -13.80 30.74 -52.29
CA LEU A 559 -13.00 31.96 -52.10
C LEU A 559 -13.56 33.12 -52.93
N LYS A 560 -14.08 32.83 -54.13
CA LYS A 560 -14.75 33.82 -54.98
C LYS A 560 -15.99 34.39 -54.30
N SER A 561 -16.88 33.54 -53.78
CA SER A 561 -18.09 34.00 -53.09
C SER A 561 -17.77 34.83 -51.85
N GLN A 562 -16.74 34.43 -51.08
CA GLN A 562 -16.32 35.19 -49.90
C GLN A 562 -15.79 36.58 -50.28
N ALA A 563 -14.93 36.67 -51.29
CA ALA A 563 -14.36 37.94 -51.72
C ALA A 563 -15.39 38.87 -52.38
N GLU A 564 -16.31 38.33 -53.19
CA GLU A 564 -17.34 39.11 -53.89
C GLU A 564 -18.34 39.76 -52.93
N SER A 565 -18.59 39.16 -51.76
CA SER A 565 -19.47 39.72 -50.73
C SER A 565 -19.03 41.12 -50.23
N PHE A 566 -17.76 41.47 -50.44
CA PHE A 566 -17.18 42.76 -50.07
C PHE A 566 -17.21 43.83 -51.17
N LEU A 567 -17.59 43.47 -52.41
CA LEU A 567 -17.62 44.42 -53.55
C LEU A 567 -18.56 45.61 -53.28
N PHE A 568 -19.73 45.36 -52.68
CA PHE A 568 -20.69 46.41 -52.36
C PHE A 568 -20.13 47.38 -51.31
N SER A 569 -19.49 46.86 -50.27
CA SER A 569 -18.85 47.65 -49.20
C SER A 569 -17.70 48.50 -49.75
N ALA A 570 -16.88 47.96 -50.66
CA ALA A 570 -15.82 48.70 -51.36
C ALA A 570 -16.39 49.86 -52.20
N ARG A 571 -17.43 49.59 -53.01
CA ARG A 571 -18.09 50.62 -53.83
C ARG A 571 -18.69 51.74 -52.99
N LYS A 572 -19.33 51.41 -51.86
CA LYS A 572 -19.90 52.40 -50.93
C LYS A 572 -18.86 53.35 -50.36
N LYS A 573 -17.61 52.90 -50.22
CA LYS A 573 -16.47 53.70 -49.76
C LYS A 573 -15.61 54.28 -50.90
N SER A 574 -16.07 54.18 -52.15
CA SER A 574 -15.31 54.59 -53.34
C SER A 574 -13.92 53.92 -53.44
N GLN A 575 -13.80 52.66 -53.02
CA GLN A 575 -12.57 51.85 -53.09
C GLN A 575 -12.68 50.80 -54.21
N GLN A 576 -11.55 50.44 -54.81
CA GLN A 576 -11.49 49.42 -55.85
C GLN A 576 -11.04 48.07 -55.25
N LEU A 577 -11.88 47.05 -55.33
CA LEU A 577 -11.55 45.68 -54.93
C LEU A 577 -11.33 44.81 -56.17
N ASN A 578 -10.09 44.39 -56.39
CA ASN A 578 -9.67 43.51 -57.47
C ASN A 578 -9.52 42.07 -56.94
N ILE A 579 -10.23 41.12 -57.56
CA ILE A 579 -10.24 39.70 -57.16
C ILE A 579 -9.54 38.89 -58.25
N ALA A 580 -8.45 38.21 -57.89
CA ALA A 580 -7.68 37.36 -58.81
C ALA A 580 -7.48 35.97 -58.19
N ILE A 581 -8.23 34.98 -58.67
CA ILE A 581 -8.18 33.60 -58.17
C ILE A 581 -7.64 32.71 -59.28
N ALA A 582 -6.47 32.12 -59.06
CA ALA A 582 -5.78 31.21 -59.97
C ALA A 582 -5.65 29.83 -59.29
N ILE A 583 -6.79 29.18 -59.10
CA ILE A 583 -6.92 27.84 -58.49
C ILE A 583 -7.70 26.98 -59.48
N ASP A 584 -7.36 25.69 -59.56
CA ASP A 584 -8.12 24.73 -60.35
C ASP A 584 -9.57 24.53 -59.81
N GLU A 585 -10.42 23.90 -60.62
CA GLU A 585 -11.81 23.59 -60.24
C GLU A 585 -11.94 22.24 -59.52
N ASN A 586 -10.87 21.75 -58.88
CA ASN A 586 -10.89 20.48 -58.16
C ASN A 586 -11.37 20.65 -56.71
N TYR A 587 -11.72 19.52 -56.10
CA TYR A 587 -12.00 19.42 -54.67
C TYR A 587 -10.68 19.44 -53.88
N HIS A 588 -10.67 20.22 -52.81
CA HIS A 588 -9.54 20.33 -51.89
C HIS A 588 -10.01 20.17 -50.45
N TRP A 589 -9.09 19.74 -49.57
CA TRP A 589 -9.37 19.53 -48.16
C TRP A 589 -9.09 20.79 -47.35
N TYR A 590 -10.14 21.42 -46.82
CA TYR A 590 -10.00 22.59 -45.96
C TYR A 590 -11.17 22.69 -44.98
N ASP A 591 -10.99 23.47 -43.92
CA ASP A 591 -12.06 23.84 -43.00
C ASP A 591 -12.72 25.13 -43.48
N THR A 592 -14.00 25.02 -43.87
CA THR A 592 -14.76 26.13 -44.46
C THR A 592 -14.93 27.31 -43.51
N ASP A 593 -15.18 27.05 -42.22
CA ASP A 593 -15.42 28.10 -41.22
C ASP A 593 -14.12 28.86 -40.92
N ILE A 594 -13.03 28.12 -40.72
CA ILE A 594 -11.70 28.70 -40.50
C ILE A 594 -11.31 29.60 -41.67
N LEU A 595 -11.45 29.09 -42.90
CA LEU A 595 -11.05 29.83 -44.09
C LEU A 595 -11.94 31.07 -44.32
N GLN A 596 -13.24 30.96 -44.07
CA GLN A 596 -14.17 32.11 -44.11
C GLN A 596 -13.74 33.21 -43.12
N LYS A 597 -13.45 32.85 -41.87
CA LYS A 597 -13.03 33.79 -40.82
C LYS A 597 -11.73 34.48 -41.18
N ILE A 598 -10.75 33.75 -41.72
CA ILE A 598 -9.48 34.29 -42.20
C ILE A 598 -9.72 35.33 -43.30
N VAL A 599 -10.44 34.96 -44.37
CA VAL A 599 -10.67 35.84 -45.53
C VAL A 599 -11.49 37.07 -45.14
N SER A 600 -12.57 36.89 -44.39
CA SER A 600 -13.45 37.97 -43.94
C SER A 600 -12.72 38.98 -43.05
N ASN A 601 -11.85 38.51 -42.15
CA ASN A 601 -11.11 39.42 -41.28
C ASN A 601 -10.04 40.21 -42.04
N LEU A 602 -9.31 39.58 -42.96
CA LEU A 602 -8.31 40.29 -43.77
C LEU A 602 -8.94 41.31 -44.73
N LEU A 603 -9.97 40.93 -45.48
CA LEU A 603 -10.67 41.86 -46.39
C LEU A 603 -11.40 42.97 -45.63
N GLY A 604 -12.01 42.63 -44.50
CA GLY A 604 -12.63 43.60 -43.60
C GLY A 604 -11.63 44.63 -43.09
N ASN A 605 -10.42 44.21 -42.70
CA ASN A 605 -9.36 45.13 -42.29
C ASN A 605 -8.87 45.97 -43.47
N ALA A 606 -8.61 45.38 -44.63
CA ALA A 606 -8.18 46.11 -45.83
C ALA A 606 -9.15 47.25 -46.19
N LEU A 607 -10.46 46.98 -46.23
CA LEU A 607 -11.49 47.99 -46.52
C LEU A 607 -11.67 49.05 -45.42
N LYS A 608 -11.36 48.68 -44.19
CA LYS A 608 -11.52 49.56 -43.04
C LYS A 608 -10.41 50.58 -42.95
N TYR A 609 -9.17 50.15 -43.16
CA TYR A 609 -7.97 50.95 -42.93
C TYR A 609 -7.41 51.61 -44.20
N SER A 610 -7.92 51.24 -45.39
CA SER A 610 -7.56 51.94 -46.61
C SER A 610 -8.36 53.23 -46.77
N PRO A 611 -7.77 54.31 -47.32
CA PRO A 611 -8.48 55.56 -47.63
C PRO A 611 -9.47 55.41 -48.80
N GLU A 612 -10.25 56.46 -49.08
CA GLU A 612 -11.08 56.52 -50.29
C GLU A 612 -10.20 56.45 -51.55
N LYS A 613 -10.69 55.79 -52.61
CA LYS A 613 -9.97 55.52 -53.88
C LYS A 613 -8.77 54.58 -53.76
N ALA A 614 -8.54 53.96 -52.60
CA ALA A 614 -7.51 52.93 -52.47
C ALA A 614 -7.83 51.69 -53.30
N GLU A 615 -6.78 51.04 -53.78
CA GLU A 615 -6.83 49.76 -54.43
C GLU A 615 -6.59 48.63 -53.41
N ILE A 616 -7.49 47.66 -53.41
CA ILE A 616 -7.40 46.45 -52.59
C ILE A 616 -7.39 45.28 -53.54
N THR A 617 -6.36 44.44 -53.46
CA THR A 617 -6.24 43.26 -54.31
C THR A 617 -6.26 42.00 -53.46
N PHE A 618 -7.25 41.13 -53.70
CA PHE A 618 -7.28 39.78 -53.18
C PHE A 618 -6.74 38.82 -54.23
N ARG A 619 -5.65 38.11 -53.91
CA ARG A 619 -5.12 37.04 -54.76
C ARG A 619 -5.17 35.71 -54.04
N ALA A 620 -5.58 34.69 -54.77
CA ALA A 620 -5.51 33.31 -54.32
C ALA A 620 -4.87 32.45 -55.41
N GLY A 621 -3.97 31.56 -55.04
CA GLY A 621 -3.29 30.66 -55.95
C GLY A 621 -2.95 29.34 -55.29
N LEU A 622 -2.83 28.29 -56.10
CA LEU A 622 -2.50 26.95 -55.62
C LEU A 622 -1.21 26.44 -56.27
N ARG A 623 -0.24 26.02 -55.46
CA ARG A 623 0.96 25.33 -55.93
C ARG A 623 1.29 24.15 -55.02
N GLN A 624 1.46 22.96 -55.59
CA GLN A 624 1.88 21.75 -54.86
C GLN A 624 1.04 21.45 -53.60
N GLY A 625 -0.29 21.62 -53.66
CA GLY A 625 -1.18 21.35 -52.52
C GLY A 625 -1.11 22.38 -51.38
N ILE A 626 -0.49 23.53 -51.62
CA ILE A 626 -0.45 24.68 -50.71
C ILE A 626 -1.21 25.86 -51.34
N LEU A 627 -2.27 26.30 -50.65
CA LEU A 627 -3.02 27.50 -50.94
C LEU A 627 -2.21 28.72 -50.48
N SER A 628 -1.86 29.59 -51.43
CA SER A 628 -1.35 30.93 -51.14
C SER A 628 -2.46 31.96 -51.27
N LEU A 629 -2.75 32.69 -50.19
CA LEU A 629 -3.65 33.85 -50.19
C LEU A 629 -2.86 35.12 -49.93
N SER A 630 -3.19 36.20 -50.63
CA SER A 630 -2.68 37.52 -50.32
C SER A 630 -3.74 38.59 -50.38
N VAL A 631 -3.80 39.46 -49.37
CA VAL A 631 -4.59 40.69 -49.39
C VAL A 631 -3.63 41.87 -49.38
N HIS A 632 -3.60 42.61 -50.48
CA HIS A 632 -2.80 43.83 -50.64
C HIS A 632 -3.72 45.04 -50.58
N ASN A 633 -3.34 46.07 -49.85
CA ASN A 633 -4.09 47.32 -49.81
C ASN A 633 -3.18 48.56 -49.76
N THR A 634 -3.52 49.56 -50.58
CA THR A 634 -2.77 50.81 -50.72
C THR A 634 -3.25 51.90 -49.75
N GLY A 635 -2.41 52.90 -49.47
CA GLY A 635 -2.80 54.08 -48.69
C GLY A 635 -2.56 53.97 -47.18
N ILE A 636 -1.83 52.94 -46.75
CA ILE A 636 -1.39 52.72 -45.37
C ILE A 636 0.03 52.13 -45.39
N SER A 637 0.83 52.47 -44.37
CA SER A 637 2.15 51.90 -44.13
C SER A 637 2.31 51.60 -42.64
N LEU A 638 2.99 50.52 -42.29
CA LEU A 638 3.29 50.12 -40.91
C LEU A 638 4.80 50.19 -40.66
N THR A 639 5.21 50.61 -39.46
CA THR A 639 6.63 50.57 -39.06
C THR A 639 7.11 49.14 -38.78
N ASP A 640 8.44 48.94 -38.70
CA ASP A 640 9.03 47.64 -38.34
C ASP A 640 8.62 47.17 -36.94
N GLU A 641 8.42 48.09 -35.99
CA GLU A 641 7.87 47.77 -34.67
C GLU A 641 6.41 47.33 -34.77
N GLU A 642 5.59 48.05 -35.55
CA GLU A 642 4.18 47.70 -35.73
C GLU A 642 4.01 46.34 -36.41
N LEU A 643 4.80 46.02 -37.44
CA LEU A 643 4.79 44.70 -38.11
C LEU A 643 5.12 43.53 -37.17
N LYS A 644 5.92 43.75 -36.12
CA LYS A 644 6.21 42.73 -35.09
C LYS A 644 5.05 42.54 -34.13
N GLU A 645 4.26 43.59 -33.87
CA GLU A 645 3.22 43.60 -32.85
C GLU A 645 1.78 43.52 -33.40
N ILE A 646 1.55 43.67 -34.71
CA ILE A 646 0.19 43.65 -35.32
C ILE A 646 -0.60 42.36 -35.08
N PHE A 647 0.08 41.25 -34.79
CA PHE A 647 -0.56 39.97 -34.43
C PHE A 647 -0.70 39.76 -32.91
N ASN A 648 -0.24 40.72 -32.09
CA ASN A 648 -0.43 40.71 -30.64
C ASN A 648 -1.85 41.17 -30.29
N ARG A 649 -2.35 40.70 -29.14
CA ARG A 649 -3.70 41.00 -28.68
C ARG A 649 -3.83 42.44 -28.25
N PHE A 650 -4.99 43.03 -28.57
CA PHE A 650 -5.34 44.41 -28.23
C PHE A 650 -4.38 45.46 -28.82
N HIS A 651 -3.46 45.06 -29.68
CA HIS A 651 -2.53 45.95 -30.34
C HIS A 651 -3.27 46.77 -31.42
N ARG A 652 -3.01 48.07 -31.45
CA ARG A 652 -3.63 49.03 -32.38
C ARG A 652 -2.56 50.04 -32.79
N SER A 653 -2.37 50.22 -34.10
CA SER A 653 -1.38 51.14 -34.67
C SER A 653 -1.69 52.62 -34.35
N HIS A 654 -2.97 53.03 -34.23
CA HIS A 654 -3.35 54.41 -33.89
C HIS A 654 -4.45 54.52 -32.82
N LYS A 655 -4.29 55.46 -31.87
CA LYS A 655 -5.17 55.66 -30.68
C LYS A 655 -6.64 56.01 -30.97
N ASN A 656 -6.97 56.47 -32.19
CA ASN A 656 -8.32 56.95 -32.54
C ASN A 656 -9.11 56.03 -33.50
N GLU A 657 -8.64 54.82 -33.78
CA GLU A 657 -9.32 53.92 -34.72
C GLU A 657 -10.29 52.92 -34.05
N THR A 658 -11.43 52.71 -34.71
CA THR A 658 -12.54 51.87 -34.23
C THR A 658 -12.28 50.38 -34.47
N GLY A 659 -11.32 49.77 -33.77
CA GLY A 659 -11.04 48.32 -33.82
C GLY A 659 -11.10 47.65 -32.45
N THR A 660 -11.10 46.32 -32.41
CA THR A 660 -11.02 45.54 -31.17
C THR A 660 -9.57 45.20 -30.82
N GLY A 661 -8.71 45.04 -31.85
CA GLY A 661 -7.33 44.58 -31.72
C GLY A 661 -7.21 43.06 -31.56
N ILE A 662 -8.30 42.31 -31.80
CA ILE A 662 -8.37 40.85 -31.59
C ILE A 662 -8.32 40.10 -32.94
N GLY A 663 -8.87 40.68 -34.00
CA GLY A 663 -9.05 39.99 -35.29
C GLY A 663 -7.78 39.39 -35.87
N LEU A 664 -6.69 40.17 -36.00
CA LEU A 664 -5.44 39.66 -36.59
C LEU A 664 -4.77 38.58 -35.71
N ALA A 665 -4.84 38.72 -34.39
CA ALA A 665 -4.38 37.68 -33.46
C ALA A 665 -5.17 36.37 -33.66
N LEU A 666 -6.50 36.46 -33.78
CA LEU A 666 -7.36 35.31 -34.08
C LEU A 666 -7.02 34.68 -35.45
N THR A 667 -6.80 35.50 -36.49
CA THR A 667 -6.39 35.00 -37.81
C THR A 667 -5.06 34.24 -37.75
N LYS A 668 -4.10 34.71 -36.96
CA LYS A 668 -2.82 34.02 -36.79
C LYS A 668 -2.99 32.65 -36.11
N GLU A 669 -3.78 32.57 -35.05
CA GLU A 669 -4.08 31.30 -34.38
C GLU A 669 -4.85 30.34 -35.30
N LEU A 670 -5.84 30.82 -36.07
CA LEU A 670 -6.59 30.03 -37.03
C LEU A 670 -5.73 29.48 -38.18
N VAL A 671 -4.83 30.30 -38.71
CA VAL A 671 -3.85 29.87 -39.72
C VAL A 671 -2.90 28.82 -39.15
N GLY A 672 -2.44 29.01 -37.90
CA GLY A 672 -1.63 28.02 -37.19
C GLY A 672 -2.35 26.70 -36.95
N LEU A 673 -3.63 26.75 -36.55
CA LEU A 673 -4.48 25.56 -36.37
C LEU A 673 -4.64 24.78 -37.68
N HIS A 674 -4.81 25.48 -38.80
CA HIS A 674 -4.84 24.88 -40.14
C HIS A 674 -3.43 24.51 -40.68
N LYS A 675 -2.43 24.45 -39.80
CA LYS A 675 -1.02 24.06 -40.10
C LYS A 675 -0.34 24.95 -41.13
N GLY A 676 -0.78 26.20 -41.23
CA GLY A 676 -0.24 27.20 -42.14
C GLY A 676 0.60 28.28 -41.46
N ASN A 677 0.96 29.30 -42.25
CA ASN A 677 1.68 30.47 -41.76
C ASN A 677 1.11 31.77 -42.34
N ILE A 678 1.15 32.84 -41.54
CA ILE A 678 0.76 34.19 -41.93
C ILE A 678 1.93 35.15 -41.71
N LYS A 679 2.16 36.04 -42.68
CA LYS A 679 3.12 37.14 -42.61
C LYS A 679 2.48 38.43 -43.10
N ALA A 680 2.96 39.56 -42.62
CA ALA A 680 2.62 40.87 -43.16
C ALA A 680 3.89 41.57 -43.62
N GLU A 681 3.80 42.27 -44.73
CA GLU A 681 4.87 43.10 -45.30
C GLU A 681 4.27 44.49 -45.54
N SER A 682 5.03 45.54 -45.20
CA SER A 682 4.64 46.92 -45.50
C SER A 682 5.68 47.54 -46.41
N ASP A 683 5.21 48.27 -47.41
CA ASP A 683 5.99 49.21 -48.19
C ASP A 683 5.59 50.64 -47.80
N THR A 684 6.22 51.65 -48.40
CA THR A 684 6.04 53.09 -48.14
C THR A 684 4.59 53.59 -48.19
N ASN A 685 3.70 52.89 -48.92
CA ASN A 685 2.29 53.26 -49.04
C ASN A 685 1.37 52.04 -49.30
N SER A 686 1.78 50.84 -48.87
CA SER A 686 0.93 49.66 -48.96
C SER A 686 1.26 48.62 -47.90
N VAL A 687 0.29 47.78 -47.56
CA VAL A 687 0.48 46.62 -46.70
C VAL A 687 -0.04 45.39 -47.42
N THR A 688 0.69 44.29 -47.31
CA THR A 688 0.31 42.99 -47.86
C THR A 688 0.34 41.92 -46.79
N PHE A 689 -0.77 41.20 -46.61
CA PHE A 689 -0.84 40.02 -45.78
C PHE A 689 -0.71 38.78 -46.65
N HIS A 690 0.22 37.89 -46.32
CA HIS A 690 0.49 36.63 -47.00
C HIS A 690 0.12 35.46 -46.10
N ILE A 691 -0.71 34.54 -46.61
CA ILE A 691 -1.09 33.30 -45.92
C ILE A 691 -0.73 32.10 -46.80
N GLN A 692 -0.21 31.06 -46.16
CA GLN A 692 0.05 29.76 -46.78
C GLN A 692 -0.66 28.68 -45.96
N LEU A 693 -1.52 27.88 -46.61
CA LEU A 693 -2.29 26.81 -45.98
C LEU A 693 -2.10 25.50 -46.76
N PRO A 694 -1.78 24.37 -46.12
CA PRO A 694 -1.87 23.07 -46.78
C PRO A 694 -3.35 22.73 -47.02
N ILE A 695 -3.70 22.26 -48.22
CA ILE A 695 -5.09 21.91 -48.61
C ILE A 695 -5.22 20.50 -49.20
N HIS A 696 -4.21 19.66 -49.00
CA HIS A 696 -4.18 18.28 -49.48
C HIS A 696 -4.46 17.30 -48.34
N GLU A 697 -5.09 16.17 -48.67
CA GLU A 697 -5.58 15.20 -47.69
C GLU A 697 -4.50 14.71 -46.71
N ALA A 698 -3.29 14.42 -47.20
CA ALA A 698 -2.19 13.88 -46.40
C ALA A 698 -1.65 14.86 -45.33
N ALA A 699 -2.03 16.14 -45.40
CA ALA A 699 -1.69 17.12 -44.36
C ALA A 699 -2.50 16.92 -43.07
N PHE A 700 -3.60 16.15 -43.12
CA PHE A 700 -4.55 16.02 -42.03
C PHE A 700 -4.67 14.59 -41.52
N LYS A 701 -4.70 14.44 -40.20
CA LYS A 701 -4.91 13.16 -39.52
C LYS A 701 -6.38 12.73 -39.67
N THR A 702 -6.65 11.44 -39.53
CA THR A 702 -8.01 10.88 -39.61
C THR A 702 -8.99 11.57 -38.65
N GLU A 703 -8.53 11.96 -37.47
CA GLU A 703 -9.31 12.64 -36.42
C GLU A 703 -9.67 14.11 -36.77
N GLU A 704 -8.99 14.71 -37.75
CA GLU A 704 -9.19 16.10 -38.19
C GLU A 704 -10.12 16.18 -39.42
N LYS A 705 -10.47 15.03 -40.01
CA LYS A 705 -11.36 14.94 -41.18
C LYS A 705 -12.81 14.82 -40.72
N ALA A 706 -13.68 15.65 -41.26
CA ALA A 706 -15.12 15.51 -41.04
C ALA A 706 -15.60 14.21 -41.71
N THR A 707 -16.18 13.29 -40.93
CA THR A 707 -16.95 12.15 -41.46
C THR A 707 -18.13 12.68 -42.26
N HIS A 708 -18.37 12.10 -43.45
CA HIS A 708 -19.33 12.57 -44.45
C HIS A 708 -20.64 13.16 -43.90
N PRO A 709 -21.14 14.28 -44.47
CA PRO A 709 -22.52 14.69 -44.27
C PRO A 709 -23.44 13.67 -44.95
N GLU A 710 -24.45 13.16 -44.22
CA GLU A 710 -25.55 12.46 -44.87
C GLU A 710 -26.22 13.39 -45.91
N PRO A 711 -26.65 12.85 -47.06
CA PRO A 711 -27.36 13.62 -48.07
C PRO A 711 -28.70 14.07 -47.51
N VAL A 712 -28.90 15.39 -47.43
CA VAL A 712 -30.22 16.00 -47.30
C VAL A 712 -31.05 15.59 -48.54
N PRO A 713 -32.22 14.96 -48.38
CA PRO A 713 -33.14 14.79 -49.48
C PRO A 713 -33.66 16.16 -49.88
N THR A 714 -33.36 16.55 -51.11
CA THR A 714 -33.96 17.68 -51.79
C THR A 714 -35.47 17.44 -51.89
N LYS A 715 -36.28 18.20 -51.15
CA LYS A 715 -37.62 18.54 -51.62
C LYS A 715 -37.57 19.98 -52.08
N GLU A 716 -37.55 20.11 -53.40
CA GLU A 716 -37.81 21.34 -54.12
C GLU A 716 -39.06 22.02 -53.54
N ILE A 717 -38.92 23.29 -53.18
CA ILE A 717 -40.04 24.23 -53.27
C ILE A 717 -39.57 25.31 -54.22
N HIS A 718 -40.05 25.18 -55.45
CA HIS A 718 -40.00 26.19 -56.48
C HIS A 718 -40.50 27.53 -55.91
N GLN A 719 -39.71 28.58 -56.14
CA GLN A 719 -40.21 29.95 -56.17
C GLN A 719 -41.21 30.05 -57.31
N ASP A 720 -42.43 30.48 -57.00
CA ASP A 720 -43.23 31.25 -57.94
C ASP A 720 -43.67 32.56 -57.30
N ASN A 721 -43.56 33.57 -58.14
CA ASN A 721 -43.68 35.00 -57.89
C ASN A 721 -45.05 35.41 -57.32
N ILE A 722 -45.12 36.58 -56.69
CA ILE A 722 -45.82 37.78 -57.22
C ILE A 722 -46.13 38.79 -56.09
N ILE A 723 -45.46 39.95 -56.21
CA ILE A 723 -45.97 41.34 -56.19
C ILE A 723 -46.79 41.81 -54.97
N GLY A 724 -46.40 43.01 -54.51
CA GLY A 724 -46.97 43.68 -53.36
C GLY A 724 -48.42 44.10 -53.49
N GLY A 725 -48.98 44.51 -52.36
CA GLY A 725 -50.32 45.05 -52.22
C GLY A 725 -50.44 45.80 -50.90
N THR A 726 -50.79 47.07 -51.02
CA THR A 726 -50.93 48.11 -50.00
C THR A 726 -52.00 47.84 -48.95
N GLY A 727 -51.76 48.33 -47.73
CA GLY A 727 -52.70 48.94 -46.78
C GLY A 727 -54.09 48.33 -46.55
N ASN A 728 -54.43 48.01 -45.30
CA ASN A 728 -55.15 48.95 -44.42
C ASN A 728 -55.38 48.33 -43.03
N ALA A 729 -55.33 49.20 -42.03
CA ALA A 729 -55.72 48.91 -40.65
C ALA A 729 -57.18 48.44 -40.56
N LYS A 730 -57.45 47.49 -39.67
CA LYS A 730 -58.72 47.40 -38.91
C LYS A 730 -58.51 46.71 -37.57
N THR A 731 -58.68 47.52 -36.52
CA THR A 731 -58.90 47.20 -35.11
C THR A 731 -60.10 46.27 -34.92
N SER A 732 -60.03 45.30 -34.00
CA SER A 732 -61.16 44.66 -33.28
C SER A 732 -60.57 43.75 -32.19
N THR A 733 -60.49 44.19 -30.93
CA THR A 733 -61.41 43.93 -29.80
C THR A 733 -61.43 42.50 -29.25
N ILE A 734 -61.26 42.45 -27.93
CA ILE A 734 -61.07 41.33 -27.02
C ILE A 734 -62.33 40.46 -26.92
N GLU A 735 -62.19 39.14 -27.11
CA GLU A 735 -63.10 38.11 -26.57
C GLU A 735 -62.30 36.93 -25.98
N SER A 736 -62.93 36.23 -25.05
CA SER A 736 -62.41 35.33 -24.00
C SER A 736 -61.43 34.21 -24.40
N ASN A 737 -60.49 33.95 -23.49
CA ASN A 737 -59.16 33.35 -23.67
C ASN A 737 -59.07 31.80 -23.49
N GLU A 738 -60.08 31.01 -23.84
CA GLU A 738 -60.03 29.53 -23.65
C GLU A 738 -59.38 28.74 -24.80
N ASP A 739 -59.12 29.36 -25.96
CA ASP A 739 -58.60 28.67 -27.16
C ASP A 739 -57.17 29.07 -27.59
N LYS A 740 -56.42 29.83 -26.78
CA LYS A 740 -55.02 30.19 -27.09
C LYS A 740 -54.04 29.09 -26.65
N ASP A 741 -53.11 28.75 -27.54
CA ASP A 741 -52.00 27.84 -27.27
C ASP A 741 -51.19 28.35 -26.05
N ILE A 742 -50.72 27.43 -25.19
CA ILE A 742 -49.99 27.74 -23.96
C ILE A 742 -48.49 27.62 -24.21
N ILE A 743 -47.74 28.69 -23.89
CA ILE A 743 -46.27 28.68 -23.94
C ILE A 743 -45.72 28.75 -22.51
N LEU A 744 -44.84 27.80 -22.16
CA LEU A 744 -44.11 27.81 -20.90
C LEU A 744 -42.69 28.35 -21.12
N ILE A 745 -42.34 29.44 -20.45
CA ILE A 745 -41.01 30.06 -20.51
C ILE A 745 -40.24 29.72 -19.24
N VAL A 746 -39.06 29.11 -19.40
CA VAL A 746 -38.20 28.66 -18.30
C VAL A 746 -36.82 29.29 -18.46
N ASP A 747 -36.47 30.20 -17.57
CA ASP A 747 -35.15 30.85 -17.54
C ASP A 747 -34.92 31.25 -16.07
N ASP A 748 -33.69 31.32 -15.57
CA ASP A 748 -33.43 31.70 -14.17
C ASP A 748 -33.37 33.22 -13.98
N ASN A 749 -33.09 33.95 -15.06
CA ASN A 749 -33.08 35.41 -15.07
C ASN A 749 -34.49 35.99 -15.22
N GLU A 750 -34.93 36.75 -14.22
CA GLU A 750 -36.28 37.34 -14.18
C GLU A 750 -36.53 38.34 -15.33
N ASP A 751 -35.55 39.17 -15.65
CA ASP A 751 -35.66 40.17 -16.71
C ASP A 751 -35.77 39.48 -18.08
N LEU A 752 -35.01 38.39 -18.30
CA LEU A 752 -35.06 37.65 -19.55
C LEU A 752 -36.36 36.84 -19.69
N ARG A 753 -36.84 36.22 -18.61
CA ARG A 753 -38.18 35.61 -18.58
C ARG A 753 -39.25 36.62 -18.94
N THR A 754 -39.22 37.80 -18.32
CA THR A 754 -40.20 38.87 -18.56
C THR A 754 -40.12 39.36 -20.00
N TYR A 755 -38.90 39.55 -20.50
CA TYR A 755 -38.68 39.98 -21.87
C TYR A 755 -39.21 38.97 -22.89
N VAL A 756 -38.84 37.69 -22.78
CA VAL A 756 -39.34 36.64 -23.68
C VAL A 756 -40.86 36.51 -23.59
N SER A 757 -41.44 36.65 -22.39
CA SER A 757 -42.91 36.66 -22.21
C SER A 757 -43.57 37.78 -23.02
N SER A 758 -42.99 38.98 -22.98
CA SER A 758 -43.51 40.15 -23.71
C SER A 758 -43.54 39.98 -25.23
N ILE A 759 -42.71 39.09 -25.80
CA ILE A 759 -42.71 38.78 -27.23
C ILE A 759 -44.02 38.08 -27.65
N PHE A 760 -44.66 37.37 -26.72
CA PHE A 760 -45.77 36.42 -26.98
C PHE A 760 -47.09 36.74 -26.25
N ASP A 761 -47.09 37.62 -25.25
CA ASP A 761 -48.24 37.94 -24.37
C ASP A 761 -49.55 38.29 -25.09
N THR A 762 -49.48 38.80 -26.32
CA THR A 762 -50.67 39.20 -27.09
C THR A 762 -51.36 38.01 -27.77
N ALA A 763 -50.59 37.00 -28.18
CA ALA A 763 -51.05 35.90 -29.04
C ALA A 763 -51.22 34.57 -28.29
N TYR A 764 -50.56 34.38 -27.14
CA TYR A 764 -50.48 33.10 -26.44
C TYR A 764 -50.78 33.22 -24.94
N ASN A 765 -51.14 32.11 -24.31
CA ASN A 765 -51.25 32.02 -22.86
C ASN A 765 -49.87 31.70 -22.25
N ILE A 766 -49.29 32.64 -21.51
CA ILE A 766 -47.92 32.50 -21.00
C ILE A 766 -47.91 31.94 -19.58
N VAL A 767 -47.10 30.90 -19.36
CA VAL A 767 -46.73 30.38 -18.05
C VAL A 767 -45.22 30.54 -17.90
N THR A 768 -44.74 30.96 -16.73
CA THR A 768 -43.30 31.15 -16.49
C THR A 768 -42.79 30.22 -15.39
N ALA A 769 -41.52 29.83 -15.44
CA ALA A 769 -40.85 29.08 -14.38
C ALA A 769 -39.40 29.55 -14.22
N GLU A 770 -38.90 29.55 -13.00
CA GLU A 770 -37.57 30.08 -12.64
C GLU A 770 -36.42 29.06 -12.74
N ASN A 771 -36.71 27.78 -12.99
CA ASN A 771 -35.71 26.73 -13.20
C ASN A 771 -36.34 25.48 -13.85
N GLY A 772 -35.50 24.55 -14.32
CA GLY A 772 -35.95 23.33 -14.98
C GLY A 772 -36.81 22.42 -14.11
N SER A 773 -36.56 22.34 -12.80
CA SER A 773 -37.36 21.50 -11.90
C SER A 773 -38.80 22.00 -11.75
N ILE A 774 -38.98 23.31 -11.52
CA ILE A 774 -40.29 23.96 -11.46
C ILE A 774 -40.94 23.98 -12.85
N GLY A 775 -40.13 24.15 -13.90
CA GLY A 775 -40.57 24.04 -15.29
C GLY A 775 -41.23 22.70 -15.57
N PHE A 776 -40.61 21.60 -15.16
CA PHE A 776 -41.18 20.26 -15.34
C PHE A 776 -42.48 20.06 -14.56
N GLN A 777 -42.54 20.51 -13.31
CA GLN A 777 -43.78 20.46 -12.51
C GLN A 777 -44.92 21.26 -13.16
N LYS A 778 -44.62 22.44 -13.72
CA LYS A 778 -45.60 23.25 -14.46
C LYS A 778 -45.97 22.60 -15.79
N ALA A 779 -45.05 21.93 -16.46
CA ALA A 779 -45.33 21.17 -17.68
C ALA A 779 -46.33 20.03 -17.40
N LEU A 780 -46.15 19.26 -16.32
CA LEU A 780 -47.09 18.21 -15.90
C LEU A 780 -48.47 18.74 -15.52
N LYS A 781 -48.52 19.94 -14.92
CA LYS A 781 -49.76 20.56 -14.44
C LYS A 781 -50.56 21.24 -15.57
N HIS A 782 -49.88 21.97 -16.45
CA HIS A 782 -50.52 22.82 -17.45
C HIS A 782 -50.56 22.20 -18.85
N ILE A 783 -49.67 21.25 -19.14
CA ILE A 783 -49.43 20.66 -20.47
C ILE A 783 -49.38 21.77 -21.54
N PRO A 784 -48.30 22.59 -21.53
CA PRO A 784 -48.12 23.63 -22.53
C PRO A 784 -47.96 23.03 -23.92
N ASP A 785 -48.33 23.79 -24.95
CA ASP A 785 -48.15 23.39 -26.35
C ASP A 785 -46.68 23.56 -26.79
N LEU A 786 -45.95 24.49 -26.15
CA LEU A 786 -44.54 24.73 -26.38
C LEU A 786 -43.80 25.20 -25.11
N ILE A 787 -42.55 24.78 -24.93
CA ILE A 787 -41.63 25.24 -23.88
C ILE A 787 -40.49 26.00 -24.54
N ILE A 788 -40.16 27.19 -24.03
CA ILE A 788 -38.93 27.91 -24.33
C ILE A 788 -38.07 27.86 -23.07
N THR A 789 -36.90 27.24 -23.14
CA THR A 789 -36.02 27.07 -21.96
C THR A 789 -34.62 27.60 -22.20
N ASP A 790 -34.00 28.19 -21.19
CA ASP A 790 -32.55 28.36 -21.19
C ASP A 790 -31.86 26.99 -21.06
N LEU A 791 -30.67 26.86 -21.65
CA LEU A 791 -29.88 25.65 -21.58
C LEU A 791 -29.17 25.53 -20.22
N MET A 792 -28.65 26.63 -19.69
CA MET A 792 -27.90 26.65 -18.42
C MET A 792 -28.71 27.35 -17.33
N MET A 793 -29.20 26.60 -16.35
CA MET A 793 -29.91 27.14 -15.18
C MET A 793 -29.52 26.42 -13.89
N PRO A 794 -29.50 27.11 -12.73
CA PRO A 794 -29.37 26.47 -11.43
C PRO A 794 -30.61 25.64 -11.08
N LYS A 795 -30.40 24.47 -10.42
CA LYS A 795 -31.46 23.54 -9.95
C LYS A 795 -32.33 22.93 -11.07
N GLY A 796 -31.68 22.22 -11.99
CA GLY A 796 -32.29 21.54 -13.13
C GLY A 796 -32.04 22.35 -14.39
N ASP A 797 -31.07 21.92 -15.18
CA ASP A 797 -30.70 22.58 -16.44
C ASP A 797 -31.73 22.30 -17.55
N GLY A 798 -31.65 23.05 -18.65
CA GLY A 798 -32.59 22.91 -19.77
C GLY A 798 -32.54 21.53 -20.43
N LEU A 799 -31.38 20.87 -20.40
CA LEU A 799 -31.20 19.51 -20.91
C LEU A 799 -32.01 18.52 -20.08
N LYS A 800 -31.89 18.55 -18.74
CA LYS A 800 -32.65 17.69 -17.82
C LYS A 800 -34.15 17.93 -17.92
N LEU A 801 -34.58 19.19 -18.05
CA LEU A 801 -36.00 19.51 -18.28
C LEU A 801 -36.50 18.85 -19.56
N THR A 802 -35.73 18.93 -20.64
CA THR A 802 -36.09 18.38 -21.94
C THR A 802 -36.13 16.86 -21.89
N GLU A 803 -35.13 16.22 -21.31
CA GLU A 803 -35.09 14.77 -21.08
C GLU A 803 -36.32 14.32 -20.28
N ASN A 804 -36.63 14.97 -19.15
CA ASN A 804 -37.78 14.62 -18.32
C ASN A 804 -39.12 14.79 -19.08
N CYS A 805 -39.27 15.88 -19.84
CA CYS A 805 -40.48 16.08 -20.65
C CYS A 805 -40.60 15.03 -21.76
N LYS A 806 -39.51 14.73 -22.47
CA LYS A 806 -39.53 13.81 -23.63
C LYS A 806 -39.65 12.33 -23.22
N THR A 807 -39.35 11.98 -21.96
CA THR A 807 -39.43 10.61 -21.41
C THR A 807 -40.69 10.34 -20.59
N ASP A 808 -41.56 11.33 -20.37
CA ASP A 808 -42.79 11.21 -19.61
C ASP A 808 -44.03 11.19 -20.52
N ASP A 809 -44.92 10.22 -20.32
CA ASP A 809 -46.10 10.02 -21.17
C ASP A 809 -47.06 11.23 -21.13
N ALA A 810 -47.12 12.04 -20.09
CA ALA A 810 -48.01 13.21 -20.09
C ALA A 810 -47.43 14.40 -20.88
N THR A 811 -46.11 14.46 -21.09
CA THR A 811 -45.41 15.65 -21.59
C THR A 811 -44.54 15.43 -22.83
N SER A 812 -44.35 14.18 -23.27
CA SER A 812 -43.50 13.79 -24.41
C SER A 812 -43.77 14.52 -25.72
N HIS A 813 -45.02 14.89 -25.93
CA HIS A 813 -45.52 15.53 -27.15
C HIS A 813 -45.28 17.04 -27.22
N ILE A 814 -44.83 17.66 -26.11
CA ILE A 814 -44.65 19.10 -26.00
C ILE A 814 -43.44 19.53 -26.83
N LEU A 815 -43.58 20.62 -27.59
CA LEU A 815 -42.50 21.18 -28.39
C LEU A 815 -41.53 21.96 -27.48
N ILE A 816 -40.22 21.82 -27.68
CA ILE A 816 -39.21 22.47 -26.83
C ILE A 816 -38.21 23.25 -27.68
N ILE A 817 -38.09 24.55 -27.43
CA ILE A 817 -37.06 25.44 -27.99
C ILE A 817 -36.03 25.74 -26.89
N MET A 818 -34.76 25.47 -27.15
CA MET A 818 -33.66 25.83 -26.26
C MET A 818 -32.99 27.15 -26.68
N LEU A 819 -32.82 28.04 -25.71
CA LEU A 819 -31.99 29.23 -25.84
C LEU A 819 -30.60 28.91 -25.26
N THR A 820 -29.53 29.18 -26.01
CA THR A 820 -28.16 28.86 -25.58
C THR A 820 -27.20 30.00 -25.77
N ALA A 821 -26.27 30.19 -24.83
CA ALA A 821 -25.16 31.12 -25.02
C ALA A 821 -24.06 30.54 -25.92
N LYS A 822 -23.87 29.21 -26.01
CA LYS A 822 -22.69 28.62 -26.68
C LYS A 822 -22.88 28.45 -28.18
N ALA A 823 -22.13 29.21 -28.98
CA ALA A 823 -21.93 28.91 -30.41
C ALA A 823 -20.91 27.77 -30.58
N GLY A 824 -21.30 26.67 -31.23
CA GLY A 824 -20.43 25.55 -31.61
C GLY A 824 -21.18 24.23 -31.82
N ASP A 825 -20.75 23.44 -32.82
CA ASP A 825 -21.41 22.20 -33.23
C ASP A 825 -21.39 21.08 -32.18
N GLU A 826 -20.41 21.04 -31.28
CA GLU A 826 -20.31 19.98 -30.25
C GLU A 826 -21.51 20.01 -29.27
N ASN A 827 -22.07 21.18 -28.95
CA ASN A 827 -23.29 21.27 -28.13
C ASN A 827 -24.57 21.08 -28.95
N ARG A 828 -24.50 21.25 -30.29
CA ARG A 828 -25.64 20.95 -31.17
C ARG A 828 -25.85 19.44 -31.24
N LEU A 829 -24.77 18.66 -31.14
CA LEU A 829 -24.77 17.20 -31.06
C LEU A 829 -25.37 16.70 -29.74
N GLU A 830 -24.92 17.26 -28.60
CA GLU A 830 -25.50 16.99 -27.27
C GLU A 830 -26.99 17.39 -27.21
N GLY A 831 -27.35 18.49 -27.88
CA GLY A 831 -28.74 18.90 -28.06
C GLY A 831 -29.57 17.92 -28.91
N LEU A 832 -29.07 17.51 -30.08
CA LEU A 832 -29.73 16.54 -30.97
C LEU A 832 -30.04 15.21 -30.26
N GLU A 833 -29.20 14.79 -29.31
CA GLU A 833 -29.42 13.59 -28.49
C GLU A 833 -30.51 13.77 -27.40
N THR A 834 -30.80 15.01 -26.98
CA THR A 834 -31.77 15.32 -25.90
C THR A 834 -33.22 15.49 -26.35
N GLY A 835 -33.48 15.54 -27.66
CA GLY A 835 -34.84 15.52 -28.22
C GLY A 835 -35.56 16.87 -28.28
N ALA A 836 -34.88 18.02 -28.15
CA ALA A 836 -35.50 19.33 -28.35
C ALA A 836 -35.81 19.60 -29.84
N ASP A 837 -36.84 20.41 -30.09
CA ASP A 837 -37.39 20.66 -31.43
C ASP A 837 -36.69 21.82 -32.15
N ALA A 838 -36.08 22.76 -31.43
CA ALA A 838 -35.25 23.83 -32.00
C ALA A 838 -34.22 24.43 -31.02
N TYR A 839 -33.17 25.07 -31.57
CA TYR A 839 -32.12 25.75 -30.81
C TYR A 839 -31.89 27.17 -31.34
N LEU A 840 -31.76 28.14 -30.46
CA LEU A 840 -31.43 29.53 -30.80
C LEU A 840 -30.34 30.09 -29.88
N THR A 841 -29.38 30.81 -30.47
CA THR A 841 -28.26 31.42 -29.73
C THR A 841 -28.63 32.78 -29.13
N LYS A 842 -28.20 33.05 -27.90
CA LYS A 842 -28.28 34.37 -27.25
C LYS A 842 -27.07 35.24 -27.66
N PRO A 843 -27.23 36.51 -28.09
CA PRO A 843 -28.50 37.21 -28.30
C PRO A 843 -29.27 36.69 -29.52
N PHE A 844 -30.57 36.45 -29.33
CA PHE A 844 -31.46 35.95 -30.39
C PHE A 844 -32.24 37.10 -31.02
N ASN A 845 -32.63 36.92 -32.29
CA ASN A 845 -33.49 37.87 -32.98
C ASN A 845 -34.97 37.58 -32.71
N ASN A 846 -35.74 38.61 -32.36
CA ASN A 846 -37.15 38.48 -31.98
C ASN A 846 -38.03 37.89 -33.08
N LYS A 847 -37.80 38.28 -34.33
CA LYS A 847 -38.56 37.79 -35.48
C LYS A 847 -38.26 36.32 -35.73
N ILE A 848 -37.00 35.92 -35.60
CA ILE A 848 -36.59 34.52 -35.75
C ILE A 848 -37.23 33.66 -34.66
N LEU A 849 -37.16 34.09 -33.39
CA LEU A 849 -37.78 33.36 -32.29
C LEU A 849 -39.30 33.21 -32.48
N ARG A 850 -39.99 34.30 -32.85
CA ARG A 850 -41.43 34.28 -33.12
C ARG A 850 -41.80 33.35 -34.28
N GLN A 851 -41.12 33.49 -35.42
CA GLN A 851 -41.38 32.65 -36.59
C GLN A 851 -41.11 31.17 -36.31
N THR A 852 -40.10 30.87 -35.48
CA THR A 852 -39.79 29.48 -35.09
C THR A 852 -40.93 28.88 -34.28
N VAL A 853 -41.46 29.61 -33.30
CA VAL A 853 -42.64 29.20 -32.51
C VAL A 853 -43.85 28.96 -33.42
N GLU A 854 -44.15 29.93 -34.29
CA GLU A 854 -45.28 29.83 -35.22
C GLU A 854 -45.16 28.62 -36.16
N ASN A 855 -43.97 28.40 -36.74
CA ASN A 855 -43.72 27.28 -37.65
C ASN A 855 -43.85 25.92 -36.95
N LEU A 856 -43.36 25.78 -35.72
CA LEU A 856 -43.45 24.53 -34.96
C LEU A 856 -44.91 24.22 -34.60
N LEU A 857 -45.65 25.21 -34.11
CA LEU A 857 -47.07 25.05 -33.80
C LEU A 857 -47.93 24.79 -35.05
N GLU A 858 -47.66 25.47 -36.17
CA GLU A 858 -48.37 25.24 -37.44
C GLU A 858 -48.07 23.85 -38.01
N SER A 859 -46.81 23.41 -37.96
CA SER A 859 -46.40 22.06 -38.38
C SER A 859 -47.10 21.00 -37.54
N ARG A 860 -47.24 21.22 -36.23
CA ARG A 860 -48.00 20.35 -35.33
C ARG A 860 -49.49 20.29 -35.69
N LYS A 861 -50.13 21.43 -35.98
CA LYS A 861 -51.53 21.50 -36.40
C LYS A 861 -51.77 20.77 -37.73
N LYS A 862 -50.84 20.88 -38.69
CA LYS A 862 -50.89 20.11 -39.95
C LYS A 862 -50.79 18.60 -39.72
N LEU A 863 -49.96 18.17 -38.77
CA LEU A 863 -49.79 16.77 -38.41
C LEU A 863 -51.06 16.20 -37.74
N GLN A 864 -51.67 16.93 -36.81
CA GLN A 864 -52.95 16.56 -36.18
C GLN A 864 -54.06 16.36 -37.22
N LYS A 865 -54.14 17.25 -38.22
CA LYS A 865 -55.13 17.13 -39.31
C LYS A 865 -54.98 15.85 -40.11
N ARG A 866 -53.75 15.33 -40.28
CA ARG A 866 -53.52 14.03 -40.93
C ARG A 866 -53.99 12.87 -40.05
N PHE A 867 -53.61 12.84 -38.77
CA PHE A 867 -53.97 11.74 -37.86
C PHE A 867 -55.48 11.63 -37.59
N SER A 868 -56.21 12.74 -37.58
CA SER A 868 -57.68 12.70 -37.42
C SER A 868 -58.39 11.93 -38.56
N GLN A 869 -57.81 11.87 -39.76
CA GLN A 869 -58.42 11.29 -40.96
C GLN A 869 -58.16 9.79 -41.14
N GLU A 870 -57.20 9.19 -40.41
CA GLU A 870 -56.83 7.78 -40.57
C GLU A 870 -57.68 6.83 -39.71
N ILE A 871 -58.05 5.67 -40.27
CA ILE A 871 -58.94 4.68 -39.62
C ILE A 871 -58.17 3.78 -38.63
N VAL A 872 -56.89 3.55 -38.88
CA VAL A 872 -56.01 2.75 -38.02
C VAL A 872 -54.87 3.64 -37.60
N LEU A 873 -54.69 3.83 -36.30
CA LEU A 873 -53.54 4.52 -35.72
C LEU A 873 -52.33 3.60 -35.78
N THR A 874 -51.87 3.25 -36.98
CA THR A 874 -50.58 2.57 -37.12
C THR A 874 -49.46 3.62 -37.10
N PRO A 875 -48.44 3.48 -36.24
CA PRO A 875 -47.24 4.30 -36.34
C PRO A 875 -46.53 3.94 -37.66
N LYS A 876 -46.82 4.67 -38.73
CA LYS A 876 -46.10 4.58 -40.00
C LYS A 876 -45.21 5.80 -40.15
N GLU A 877 -43.91 5.51 -40.27
CA GLU A 877 -42.79 6.37 -40.69
C GLU A 877 -43.11 7.86 -40.85
N ILE A 878 -43.06 8.60 -39.74
CA ILE A 878 -42.66 10.01 -39.60
C ILE A 878 -42.27 10.16 -38.11
N SER A 879 -41.33 11.07 -37.82
CA SER A 879 -40.73 11.43 -36.53
C SER A 879 -41.67 11.53 -35.30
N ILE A 880 -42.23 10.40 -34.85
CA ILE A 880 -42.90 10.24 -33.57
C ILE A 880 -41.85 9.70 -32.60
N GLY A 881 -41.66 10.37 -31.46
CA GLY A 881 -40.74 9.88 -30.43
C GLY A 881 -41.16 8.49 -29.92
N SER A 882 -40.20 7.68 -29.47
CA SER A 882 -40.44 6.31 -28.98
C SER A 882 -41.50 6.24 -27.85
N TYR A 883 -41.63 7.30 -27.06
CA TYR A 883 -42.63 7.41 -25.98
C TYR A 883 -44.03 7.76 -26.50
N ASP A 884 -44.15 8.63 -27.51
CA ASP A 884 -45.44 8.89 -28.15
C ASP A 884 -45.95 7.66 -28.90
N GLN A 885 -45.05 6.85 -29.49
CA GLN A 885 -45.40 5.56 -30.07
C GLN A 885 -45.94 4.59 -29.02
N ARG A 886 -45.27 4.43 -27.87
CA ARG A 886 -45.75 3.59 -26.76
C ARG A 886 -47.11 4.03 -26.23
N PHE A 887 -47.35 5.34 -26.16
CA PHE A 887 -48.67 5.87 -25.80
C PHE A 887 -49.73 5.49 -26.83
N LEU A 888 -49.45 5.64 -28.14
CA LEU A 888 -50.39 5.26 -29.19
C LEU A 888 -50.69 3.75 -29.20
N GLU A 889 -49.70 2.90 -28.95
CA GLU A 889 -49.87 1.45 -28.79
C GLU A 889 -50.73 1.12 -27.57
N SER A 890 -50.47 1.76 -26.43
CA SER A 890 -51.27 1.60 -25.21
C SER A 890 -52.71 2.07 -25.41
N LEU A 891 -52.88 3.19 -26.12
CA LEU A 891 -54.17 3.74 -26.52
C LEU A 891 -54.92 2.77 -27.43
N GLN A 892 -54.28 2.21 -28.44
CA GLN A 892 -54.90 1.23 -29.35
C GLN A 892 -55.34 -0.02 -28.58
N ASN A 893 -54.49 -0.55 -27.68
CA ASN A 893 -54.84 -1.68 -26.83
C ASN A 893 -56.07 -1.41 -25.94
N VAL A 894 -56.21 -0.21 -25.38
CA VAL A 894 -57.39 0.15 -24.58
C VAL A 894 -58.63 0.24 -25.47
N LEU A 895 -58.51 0.81 -26.67
CA LEU A 895 -59.61 0.87 -27.63
C LEU A 895 -60.06 -0.53 -28.06
N ASP A 896 -59.14 -1.41 -28.46
CA ASP A 896 -59.47 -2.76 -28.94
C ASP A 896 -60.22 -3.60 -27.88
N ASN A 897 -59.88 -3.39 -26.60
CA ASN A 897 -60.47 -4.16 -25.50
C ASN A 897 -61.76 -3.57 -24.92
N GLN A 898 -61.97 -2.25 -24.98
CA GLN A 898 -63.03 -1.57 -24.21
C GLN A 898 -63.94 -0.63 -25.02
N LEU A 899 -63.61 -0.29 -26.27
CA LEU A 899 -64.34 0.72 -27.06
C LEU A 899 -65.84 0.39 -27.24
N VAL A 900 -66.17 -0.90 -27.35
CA VAL A 900 -67.52 -1.42 -27.55
C VAL A 900 -68.37 -1.41 -26.27
N ALA A 901 -67.75 -1.31 -25.09
CA ALA A 901 -68.49 -1.29 -23.83
C ALA A 901 -69.32 0.00 -23.70
N SER A 902 -70.60 -0.13 -23.35
CA SER A 902 -71.58 0.96 -23.26
C SER A 902 -71.29 1.97 -22.13
N ASP A 903 -70.53 1.55 -21.11
CA ASP A 903 -70.08 2.35 -19.97
C ASP A 903 -68.69 2.99 -20.17
N PHE A 904 -67.99 2.66 -21.27
CA PHE A 904 -66.70 3.26 -21.58
C PHE A 904 -66.84 4.76 -21.91
N ASN A 905 -66.31 5.58 -21.01
CA ASN A 905 -66.38 7.04 -21.04
C ASN A 905 -65.00 7.67 -20.78
N THR A 906 -64.91 9.01 -20.76
CA THR A 906 -63.63 9.71 -20.59
C THR A 906 -62.90 9.38 -19.28
N GLU A 907 -63.63 9.03 -18.22
CA GLU A 907 -63.06 8.71 -16.90
C GLU A 907 -62.48 7.30 -16.87
N ALA A 908 -63.22 6.32 -17.41
CA ALA A 908 -62.72 4.97 -17.61
C ALA A 908 -61.48 4.96 -18.52
N PHE A 909 -61.50 5.77 -19.59
CA PHE A 909 -60.38 5.87 -20.54
C PHE A 909 -59.13 6.48 -19.89
N ALA A 910 -59.28 7.55 -19.12
CA ALA A 910 -58.16 8.18 -18.39
C ALA A 910 -57.55 7.23 -17.35
N LYS A 911 -58.40 6.51 -16.60
CA LYS A 911 -57.98 5.51 -15.61
C LYS A 911 -57.21 4.35 -16.24
N ALA A 912 -57.68 3.84 -17.39
CA ALA A 912 -57.02 2.75 -18.11
C ALA A 912 -55.63 3.12 -18.64
N LEU A 913 -55.42 4.39 -19.00
CA LEU A 913 -54.13 4.92 -19.46
C LEU A 913 -53.26 5.52 -18.34
N GLY A 914 -53.67 5.40 -17.07
CA GLY A 914 -52.87 5.86 -15.92
C GLY A 914 -52.69 7.37 -15.82
N MET A 915 -53.60 8.17 -16.39
CA MET A 915 -53.49 9.63 -16.43
C MET A 915 -54.77 10.33 -15.94
N SER A 916 -54.66 11.60 -15.55
CA SER A 916 -55.86 12.38 -15.21
C SER A 916 -56.69 12.68 -16.46
N ARG A 917 -58.00 12.91 -16.25
CA ARG A 917 -58.94 13.26 -17.34
C ARG A 917 -58.48 14.47 -18.17
N MET A 918 -57.90 15.47 -17.51
CA MET A 918 -57.38 16.68 -18.16
C MET A 918 -56.12 16.38 -18.98
N GLN A 919 -55.22 15.55 -18.45
CA GLN A 919 -54.00 15.14 -19.15
C GLN A 919 -54.32 14.32 -20.40
N LEU A 920 -55.25 13.36 -20.30
CA LEU A 920 -55.72 12.60 -21.46
C LEU A 920 -56.34 13.52 -22.51
N HIS A 921 -57.19 14.45 -22.08
CA HIS A 921 -57.83 15.40 -22.98
C HIS A 921 -56.83 16.27 -23.73
N ARG A 922 -55.86 16.85 -23.02
CA ARG A 922 -54.80 17.68 -23.60
C ARG A 922 -53.92 16.87 -24.54
N LYS A 923 -53.46 15.68 -24.12
CA LYS A 923 -52.61 14.81 -24.95
C LYS A 923 -53.32 14.33 -26.23
N LEU A 924 -54.59 13.93 -26.13
CA LEU A 924 -55.40 13.57 -27.29
C LEU A 924 -55.64 14.76 -28.22
N LYS A 925 -55.98 15.93 -27.68
CA LYS A 925 -56.14 17.17 -28.47
C LYS A 925 -54.82 17.51 -29.17
N ALA A 926 -53.69 17.38 -28.49
CA ALA A 926 -52.36 17.69 -29.02
C ALA A 926 -51.83 16.69 -30.06
N LEU A 927 -52.26 15.42 -30.04
CA LEU A 927 -51.86 14.40 -31.02
C LEU A 927 -52.85 14.28 -32.17
N THR A 928 -54.15 14.34 -31.89
CA THR A 928 -55.23 13.98 -32.84
C THR A 928 -56.12 15.15 -33.23
N GLY A 929 -56.00 16.30 -32.56
CA GLY A 929 -56.87 17.46 -32.77
C GLY A 929 -58.28 17.31 -32.16
N GLN A 930 -58.57 16.21 -31.47
CA GLN A 930 -59.89 15.90 -30.93
C GLN A 930 -59.88 15.87 -29.41
N THR A 931 -60.98 16.31 -28.79
CA THR A 931 -61.20 16.09 -27.35
C THR A 931 -61.37 14.60 -27.05
N THR A 932 -61.14 14.15 -25.82
CA THR A 932 -61.31 12.72 -25.45
C THR A 932 -62.69 12.17 -25.83
N THR A 933 -63.76 12.96 -25.61
CA THR A 933 -65.13 12.55 -25.94
C THR A 933 -65.33 12.43 -27.45
N GLU A 934 -64.86 13.42 -28.23
CA GLU A 934 -64.93 13.38 -29.69
C GLU A 934 -64.10 12.24 -30.27
N PHE A 935 -62.95 11.97 -29.67
CA PHE A 935 -62.07 10.89 -30.08
C PHE A 935 -62.74 9.53 -29.91
N ILE A 936 -63.27 9.21 -28.71
CA ILE A 936 -64.05 7.97 -28.47
C ILE A 936 -65.20 7.87 -29.47
N ARG A 937 -65.96 8.95 -29.64
CA ARG A 937 -67.08 9.00 -30.60
C ARG A 937 -66.62 8.71 -32.03
N SER A 938 -65.53 9.31 -32.47
CA SER A 938 -64.99 9.11 -33.82
C SER A 938 -64.52 7.68 -34.06
N GLN A 939 -63.92 7.03 -33.07
CA GLN A 939 -63.47 5.64 -33.17
C GLN A 939 -64.66 4.67 -33.25
N ARG A 940 -65.71 4.88 -32.45
CA ARG A 940 -66.96 4.10 -32.54
C ARG A 940 -67.64 4.25 -33.90
N LEU A 941 -67.65 5.47 -34.47
CA LEU A 941 -68.22 5.74 -35.80
C LEU A 941 -67.39 5.08 -36.92
N LYS A 942 -66.05 5.10 -36.83
CA LYS A 942 -65.15 4.42 -37.77
C LYS A 942 -65.36 2.90 -37.74
N LEU A 943 -65.51 2.31 -36.54
CA LEU A 943 -65.84 0.90 -36.38
C LEU A 943 -67.21 0.58 -37.00
N ALA A 944 -68.23 1.42 -36.75
CA ALA A 944 -69.57 1.26 -37.32
C ALA A 944 -69.55 1.32 -38.85
N ALA A 945 -68.80 2.25 -39.44
CA ALA A 945 -68.63 2.36 -40.89
C ALA A 945 -68.01 1.08 -41.49
N SER A 946 -67.03 0.47 -40.80
CA SER A 946 -66.41 -0.78 -41.23
C SER A 946 -67.35 -1.99 -41.17
N LEU A 947 -68.24 -2.04 -40.16
CA LEU A 947 -69.24 -3.11 -40.01
C LEU A 947 -70.38 -2.97 -41.03
N LEU A 948 -70.80 -1.74 -41.33
CA LEU A 948 -71.81 -1.44 -42.35
C LEU A 948 -71.37 -1.82 -43.78
N GLN A 949 -70.07 -1.87 -44.06
CA GLN A 949 -69.52 -2.30 -45.36
C GLN A 949 -69.34 -3.82 -45.46
N LYS A 950 -69.33 -4.55 -44.33
CA LYS A 950 -68.98 -5.99 -44.28
C LYS A 950 -70.15 -6.90 -43.91
N SER A 951 -71.30 -6.38 -43.53
CA SER A 951 -72.39 -7.19 -42.95
C SER A 951 -73.78 -6.68 -43.33
N ASP A 952 -74.73 -7.61 -43.48
CA ASP A 952 -76.17 -7.34 -43.71
C ASP A 952 -76.95 -7.14 -42.38
N VAL A 953 -76.26 -6.70 -41.31
CA VAL A 953 -76.85 -6.55 -39.96
C VAL A 953 -77.74 -5.31 -39.88
N ASN A 954 -78.78 -5.36 -39.04
CA ASN A 954 -79.67 -4.23 -38.80
C ASN A 954 -78.89 -3.01 -38.27
N ILE A 955 -79.11 -1.85 -38.87
CA ILE A 955 -78.43 -0.58 -38.55
C ILE A 955 -78.62 -0.17 -37.08
N SER A 956 -79.78 -0.46 -36.49
CA SER A 956 -80.01 -0.20 -35.07
C SER A 956 -79.15 -1.11 -34.17
N GLU A 957 -78.91 -2.34 -34.60
CA GLU A 957 -78.07 -3.31 -33.88
C GLU A 957 -76.57 -2.95 -33.98
N ILE A 958 -76.13 -2.45 -35.13
CA ILE A 958 -74.74 -1.96 -35.33
C ILE A 958 -74.42 -0.81 -34.38
N GLY A 959 -75.34 0.14 -34.18
CA GLY A 959 -75.13 1.26 -33.25
C GLY A 959 -74.87 0.79 -31.81
N TYR A 960 -75.62 -0.21 -31.33
CA TYR A 960 -75.40 -0.80 -30.01
C TYR A 960 -74.12 -1.66 -29.96
N GLN A 961 -73.82 -2.41 -31.02
CA GLN A 961 -72.60 -3.24 -31.12
C GLN A 961 -71.30 -2.44 -31.13
N VAL A 962 -71.32 -1.15 -31.47
CA VAL A 962 -70.14 -0.27 -31.40
C VAL A 962 -70.13 0.62 -30.16
N GLY A 963 -71.06 0.41 -29.21
CA GLY A 963 -71.06 1.09 -27.90
C GLY A 963 -71.82 2.42 -27.83
N PHE A 964 -72.77 2.70 -28.75
CA PHE A 964 -73.72 3.79 -28.55
C PHE A 964 -74.93 3.34 -27.72
N ASN A 965 -75.36 4.17 -26.77
CA ASN A 965 -76.51 3.88 -25.90
C ASN A 965 -77.85 4.36 -26.48
N ASP A 966 -77.83 5.16 -27.55
CA ASP A 966 -79.00 5.74 -28.19
C ASP A 966 -78.86 5.74 -29.73
N HIS A 967 -79.84 5.12 -30.41
CA HIS A 967 -79.84 4.97 -31.86
C HIS A 967 -80.02 6.30 -32.63
N SER A 968 -80.81 7.23 -32.09
CA SER A 968 -81.05 8.54 -32.69
C SER A 968 -79.78 9.39 -32.64
N TYR A 969 -79.05 9.33 -31.52
CA TYR A 969 -77.78 9.99 -31.33
C TYR A 969 -76.67 9.40 -32.21
N PHE A 970 -76.62 8.06 -32.35
CA PHE A 970 -75.73 7.39 -33.30
C PHE A 970 -75.97 7.86 -34.74
N THR A 971 -77.22 7.83 -35.19
CA THR A 971 -77.61 8.20 -36.56
C THR A 971 -77.28 9.67 -36.86
N LYS A 972 -77.52 10.56 -35.88
CA LYS A 972 -77.14 11.98 -35.98
C LYS A 972 -75.63 12.16 -36.12
N CYS A 973 -74.85 11.55 -35.22
CA CYS A 973 -73.39 11.68 -35.24
C CYS A 973 -72.76 11.04 -36.51
N PHE A 974 -73.31 9.92 -36.99
CA PHE A 974 -72.85 9.26 -38.21
C PHE A 974 -73.11 10.15 -39.45
N ARG A 975 -74.30 10.75 -39.54
CA ARG A 975 -74.64 11.68 -40.63
C ARG A 975 -73.80 12.96 -40.61
N GLU A 976 -73.53 13.51 -39.43
CA GLU A 976 -72.63 14.66 -39.27
C GLU A 976 -71.18 14.34 -39.73
N THR A 977 -70.72 13.11 -39.52
CA THR A 977 -69.34 12.71 -39.82
C THR A 977 -69.14 12.29 -41.28
N TYR A 978 -70.07 11.50 -41.85
CA TYR A 978 -69.92 10.90 -43.19
C TYR A 978 -70.81 11.57 -44.26
N GLY A 979 -71.61 12.58 -43.90
CA GLY A 979 -72.48 13.30 -44.83
C GLY A 979 -73.67 12.49 -45.37
N ALA A 980 -73.83 11.24 -44.93
CA ALA A 980 -74.90 10.31 -45.33
C ALA A 980 -75.42 9.56 -44.10
N SER A 981 -76.69 9.16 -44.11
CA SER A 981 -77.22 8.27 -43.08
C SER A 981 -76.53 6.89 -43.14
N PRO A 982 -76.47 6.14 -42.03
CA PRO A 982 -75.92 4.77 -42.04
C PRO A 982 -76.52 3.87 -43.15
N THR A 983 -77.82 4.04 -43.44
CA THR A 983 -78.56 3.31 -44.49
C THR A 983 -78.13 3.67 -45.91
N GLU A 984 -77.79 4.94 -46.14
CA GLU A 984 -77.26 5.41 -47.43
C GLU A 984 -75.79 5.00 -47.60
N PHE A 985 -75.05 4.97 -46.49
CA PHE A 985 -73.64 4.60 -46.48
C PHE A 985 -73.41 3.11 -46.77
N SER A 986 -74.26 2.20 -46.27
CA SER A 986 -74.16 0.75 -46.54
C SER A 986 -74.46 0.38 -48.01
N LYS A 987 -75.12 1.26 -48.77
CA LYS A 987 -75.50 1.03 -50.18
C LYS A 987 -74.50 1.60 -51.20
N LYS A 988 -73.45 2.30 -50.76
CA LYS A 988 -72.39 2.78 -51.65
C LYS A 988 -71.35 1.68 -51.85
N GLU A 989 -71.10 1.27 -53.09
CA GLU A 989 -69.94 0.43 -53.42
C GLU A 989 -68.63 1.18 -53.05
N PRO A 990 -67.61 0.46 -52.53
CA PRO A 990 -66.37 1.07 -52.11
C PRO A 990 -65.60 1.64 -53.32
N SER A 991 -65.24 2.92 -53.26
CA SER A 991 -64.29 3.57 -54.18
C SER A 991 -62.86 3.38 -53.73
#